data_AF-A0A832GUQ1-F1
#
_entry.id   AF-A0A832GUQ1-F1
#
_cell.length_a   1.000
_cell.length_b   1.000
_cell.length_c   1.000
_cell.angle_alpha   90.00
_cell.angle_beta   90.00
_cell.angle_gamma   90.00
#
_symmetry.space_group_name_H-M   'P 1'
#
loop_
_entity.id
_entity.type
_entity.pdbx_description
1 polymer ?
#
loop_
_entity_poly.entity_id
_entity_poly.type
_entity_poly.pdbx_seq_one_letter_code
_entity_poly.pdbx_strand_id
1 'polypeptide(L)'
;MKHLTKIIITLILITPLVNGFSQSNGDFRTKWGDNWTNVNSWEMFNGTQWINANRYPTSNDGVITITGWTIVNDNITADQIVVTNNGAIEIKAGKTLTLNHEVSSTYDLLCEGFLQVKGNFIMSQNTKVIISKTSWITGAFTMNQGSILTLPAEFSIEGGNMNVNNATINSTYIFNLWKSSTFNANSGSTINFKDLTIGDNSEFISETNINLSGAFKYYSSKDFSITGDFVNNGGFTYYGANSSELEIYGTFTNNANFVCGNLAIINGTFTNNSYAKFDTKNVEVYGEYYNKNKTEMVSGKNFIIKQGGLLDLTGGTNFYNGGTMNVYGTLNFGNSYMDGWGAFKTFNGSTLKIGSPDGIQHNTTTGNLRTDIWSRTFNDGTTFEYNGTTPQITGDELPSTIDKFVMSNLSTLTLTNNLSVRDEMTFNSGKVITNGKNFILGRDQNNPGNLFYNGGFVVGKLSRWVKKGQRAMVLYPLATLTQSRMVTVDFSTEPTAGGTIVVEFISNDPGINGGPYFDSGYEINRYAAEGYWNITQSGITGGSYSISLNAEGFAGVQNPSELRIMQKLTGQPEFTLTGTHIEGSGTISNPTAKRGGMTSFGMYAIAGNSSRNPLNGALPVELISFTSSVKDNEVTLNWSTAWEINNSGFEIYR
;
A
#
# COMPACT_ATOMS: atom_id res chain seq x y z
N MET A 1 54.88 10.04 3.12
CA MET A 1 54.88 8.61 3.53
C MET A 1 53.63 7.97 2.94
N LYS A 2 53.81 7.05 2.01
CA LYS A 2 52.74 6.29 1.34
C LYS A 2 52.29 5.17 2.28
N HIS A 3 51.02 5.10 2.65
CA HIS A 3 50.46 3.96 3.37
C HIS A 3 49.94 2.93 2.37
N LEU A 4 50.64 1.78 2.36
CA LEU A 4 50.34 0.60 1.58
C LEU A 4 49.31 -0.25 2.36
N THR A 5 48.08 -0.35 1.87
CA THR A 5 47.07 -1.25 2.43
C THR A 5 47.35 -2.67 1.93
N LYS A 6 47.73 -3.57 2.83
CA LYS A 6 47.93 -5.00 2.55
C LYS A 6 46.58 -5.65 2.21
N ILE A 7 46.41 -6.04 0.96
CA ILE A 7 45.37 -6.97 0.50
C ILE A 7 45.87 -8.39 0.83
N ILE A 8 45.16 -9.09 1.72
CA ILE A 8 45.34 -10.53 1.94
C ILE A 8 44.44 -11.25 0.93
N ILE A 9 45.05 -11.84 -0.10
CA ILE A 9 44.40 -12.77 -1.02
C ILE A 9 44.50 -14.16 -0.38
N THR A 10 43.38 -14.69 0.11
CA THR A 10 43.29 -16.10 0.54
C THR A 10 42.97 -16.95 -0.68
N LEU A 11 43.99 -17.61 -1.22
CA LEU A 11 43.89 -18.63 -2.26
C LEU A 11 43.33 -19.92 -1.64
N ILE A 12 42.06 -20.24 -1.89
CA ILE A 12 41.46 -21.52 -1.47
C ILE A 12 41.88 -22.58 -2.49
N LEU A 13 42.90 -23.37 -2.16
CA LEU A 13 43.17 -24.65 -2.81
C LEU A 13 42.09 -25.65 -2.34
N ILE A 14 41.18 -26.02 -3.23
CA ILE A 14 40.26 -27.15 -3.04
C ILE A 14 41.05 -28.42 -3.38
N THR A 15 41.58 -29.11 -2.37
CA THR A 15 41.97 -30.52 -2.50
C THR A 15 40.78 -31.40 -2.11
N PRO A 16 40.47 -32.49 -2.86
CA PRO A 16 39.46 -33.44 -2.42
C PRO A 16 39.99 -34.17 -1.18
N LEU A 17 39.39 -33.88 -0.02
CA LEU A 17 39.54 -34.70 1.18
C LEU A 17 38.93 -36.07 0.88
N VAL A 18 39.80 -37.07 0.65
CA VAL A 18 39.39 -38.47 0.63
C VAL A 18 39.16 -38.85 2.10
N ASN A 19 37.91 -38.98 2.52
CA ASN A 19 37.54 -39.46 3.84
C ASN A 19 37.90 -40.95 3.94
N GLY A 20 39.12 -41.25 4.37
CA GLY A 20 39.51 -42.61 4.74
C GLY A 20 38.86 -42.97 6.07
N PHE A 21 37.85 -43.84 6.05
CA PHE A 21 37.34 -44.45 7.27
C PHE A 21 38.39 -45.39 7.86
N SER A 22 38.80 -45.15 9.11
CA SER A 22 39.54 -46.16 9.87
C SER A 22 38.56 -47.26 10.30
N GLN A 23 38.85 -48.50 9.91
CA GLN A 23 37.99 -49.66 10.22
C GLN A 23 37.95 -49.90 11.73
N SER A 24 36.76 -50.14 12.26
CA SER A 24 36.48 -50.43 13.66
C SER A 24 35.85 -51.80 13.83
N ASN A 25 36.10 -52.45 14.97
CA ASN A 25 35.45 -53.73 15.28
C ASN A 25 33.92 -53.56 15.24
N GLY A 26 33.23 -54.41 14.46
CA GLY A 26 31.79 -54.31 14.24
C GLY A 26 31.36 -53.57 12.98
N ASP A 27 32.30 -53.04 12.17
CA ASP A 27 32.00 -52.50 10.84
C ASP A 27 31.60 -53.64 9.89
N PHE A 28 30.71 -53.34 8.94
CA PHE A 28 30.24 -54.27 7.91
C PHE A 28 30.62 -53.80 6.50
N ARG A 29 30.82 -54.74 5.59
CA ARG A 29 30.92 -54.45 4.17
C ARG A 29 30.32 -55.53 3.29
N THR A 30 29.87 -55.16 2.09
CA THR A 30 29.43 -56.12 1.08
C THR A 30 30.63 -56.80 0.41
N LYS A 31 30.58 -58.12 0.24
CA LYS A 31 31.49 -58.89 -0.63
C LYS A 31 31.10 -58.78 -2.11
N TRP A 32 29.80 -58.82 -2.37
CA TRP A 32 29.16 -58.65 -3.68
C TRP A 32 27.73 -58.15 -3.47
N GLY A 33 27.07 -57.69 -4.55
CA GLY A 33 25.69 -57.24 -4.50
C GLY A 33 24.70 -58.40 -4.38
N ASP A 34 23.75 -58.30 -3.44
CA ASP A 34 22.66 -59.27 -3.23
C ASP A 34 21.56 -58.64 -2.34
N ASN A 35 20.55 -59.41 -1.94
CA ASN A 35 19.57 -59.02 -0.94
C ASN A 35 20.24 -58.71 0.41
N TRP A 36 19.81 -57.62 1.08
CA TRP A 36 20.37 -57.14 2.34
C TRP A 36 20.37 -58.23 3.42
N THR A 37 19.31 -59.03 3.49
CA THR A 37 19.15 -60.12 4.47
C THR A 37 19.92 -61.40 4.14
N ASN A 38 20.57 -61.49 2.97
CA ASN A 38 21.47 -62.61 2.66
C ASN A 38 22.79 -62.45 3.42
N VAL A 39 22.93 -63.11 4.58
CA VAL A 39 24.14 -63.07 5.42
C VAL A 39 25.42 -63.39 4.63
N ASN A 40 25.35 -64.27 3.63
CA ASN A 40 26.51 -64.67 2.84
C ASN A 40 27.07 -63.56 1.96
N SER A 41 26.38 -62.44 1.76
CA SER A 41 26.90 -61.29 0.98
C SER A 41 27.72 -60.32 1.84
N TRP A 42 27.79 -60.51 3.16
CA TRP A 42 28.44 -59.58 4.10
C TRP A 42 29.72 -60.13 4.73
N GLU A 43 30.65 -59.22 5.02
CA GLU A 43 31.76 -59.42 5.95
C GLU A 43 31.65 -58.44 7.11
N MET A 44 32.15 -58.84 8.28
CA MET A 44 32.26 -58.01 9.47
C MET A 44 33.73 -57.89 9.88
N PHE A 45 34.18 -56.69 10.23
CA PHE A 45 35.53 -56.47 10.74
C PHE A 45 35.59 -56.85 12.22
N ASN A 46 36.46 -57.80 12.57
CA ASN A 46 36.58 -58.31 13.94
C ASN A 46 37.63 -57.55 14.80
N GLY A 47 38.03 -56.35 14.36
CA GLY A 47 39.11 -55.57 14.97
C GLY A 47 40.51 -55.87 14.40
N THR A 48 40.67 -56.93 13.61
CA THR A 48 41.96 -57.26 12.96
C THR A 48 41.84 -57.54 11.47
N GLN A 49 40.77 -58.22 11.03
CA GLN A 49 40.53 -58.58 9.65
C GLN A 49 39.03 -58.66 9.35
N TRP A 50 38.70 -58.64 8.06
CA TRP A 50 37.35 -58.92 7.57
C TRP A 50 37.10 -60.42 7.55
N ILE A 51 36.02 -60.85 8.20
CA ILE A 51 35.59 -62.26 8.21
C ILE A 51 34.14 -62.35 7.71
N ASN A 52 33.72 -63.52 7.23
CA ASN A 52 32.32 -63.75 6.86
C ASN A 52 31.40 -63.40 8.04
N ALA A 53 30.38 -62.59 7.78
CA ALA A 53 29.41 -62.25 8.79
C ALA A 53 28.52 -63.46 9.14
N ASN A 54 28.02 -63.51 10.38
CA ASN A 54 27.05 -64.52 10.84
C ASN A 54 25.61 -63.99 10.87
N ARG A 55 25.42 -62.70 10.59
CA ARG A 55 24.14 -62.01 10.42
C ARG A 55 24.29 -60.86 9.44
N TYR A 56 23.18 -60.31 8.97
CA TYR A 56 23.19 -59.07 8.19
C TYR A 56 23.32 -57.84 9.11
N PRO A 57 23.82 -56.71 8.61
CA PRO A 57 23.96 -55.48 9.40
C PRO A 57 22.63 -54.78 9.65
N THR A 58 22.56 -54.11 10.80
CA THR A 58 21.42 -53.41 11.40
C THR A 58 21.85 -52.04 11.93
N SER A 59 20.95 -51.28 12.54
CA SER A 59 21.28 -49.98 13.13
C SER A 59 22.16 -50.01 14.39
N ASN A 60 22.44 -51.20 14.95
CA ASN A 60 23.30 -51.33 16.13
C ASN A 60 24.76 -51.70 15.78
N ASP A 61 25.08 -51.69 14.48
CA ASP A 61 26.38 -52.08 13.96
C ASP A 61 27.27 -50.87 13.70
N GLY A 62 28.56 -51.10 13.46
CA GLY A 62 29.47 -50.06 13.00
C GLY A 62 29.14 -49.60 11.58
N VAL A 63 30.11 -48.99 10.90
CA VAL A 63 29.91 -48.45 9.55
C VAL A 63 29.53 -49.57 8.57
N ILE A 64 28.45 -49.37 7.81
CA ILE A 64 27.97 -50.34 6.80
C ILE A 64 28.40 -49.88 5.41
N THR A 65 29.48 -50.47 4.88
CA THR A 65 30.04 -50.09 3.57
C THR A 65 29.45 -50.94 2.43
N ILE A 66 28.77 -50.30 1.48
CA ILE A 66 28.18 -50.93 0.30
C ILE A 66 29.03 -50.63 -0.94
N THR A 67 29.57 -51.69 -1.54
CA THR A 67 30.39 -51.65 -2.76
C THR A 67 29.72 -52.34 -3.94
N GLY A 68 28.74 -53.21 -3.69
CA GLY A 68 27.91 -53.87 -4.71
C GLY A 68 26.48 -53.33 -4.77
N TRP A 69 25.66 -53.89 -5.67
CA TRP A 69 24.23 -53.60 -5.75
C TRP A 69 23.46 -54.34 -4.66
N THR A 70 23.11 -53.64 -3.57
CA THR A 70 22.39 -54.22 -2.43
C THR A 70 20.89 -53.97 -2.55
N ILE A 71 20.09 -55.02 -2.45
CA ILE A 71 18.64 -54.97 -2.58
C ILE A 71 17.99 -55.01 -1.20
N VAL A 72 17.11 -54.06 -0.90
CA VAL A 72 16.23 -54.10 0.28
C VAL A 72 14.91 -54.75 -0.13
N ASN A 73 14.80 -56.06 0.09
CA ASN A 73 13.58 -56.84 -0.17
C ASN A 73 12.78 -57.24 1.10
N ASP A 74 13.25 -56.77 2.25
CA ASP A 74 12.61 -56.87 3.57
C ASP A 74 12.57 -55.47 4.22
N ASN A 75 11.86 -55.30 5.34
CA ASN A 75 11.93 -54.05 6.08
C ASN A 75 13.24 -54.01 6.88
N ILE A 76 14.09 -53.03 6.61
CA ILE A 76 15.43 -52.90 7.17
C ILE A 76 15.52 -51.62 7.97
N THR A 77 16.11 -51.72 9.16
CA THR A 77 16.55 -50.56 9.95
C THR A 77 18.06 -50.62 10.09
N ALA A 78 18.73 -49.55 9.67
CA ALA A 78 20.19 -49.46 9.60
C ALA A 78 20.66 -48.06 10.02
N ASP A 79 21.96 -47.93 10.28
CA ASP A 79 22.61 -46.67 10.59
C ASP A 79 24.03 -46.66 9.96
N GLN A 80 24.61 -45.48 9.80
CA GLN A 80 25.98 -45.23 9.30
C GLN A 80 26.32 -45.99 8.03
N ILE A 81 25.46 -45.87 7.01
CA ILE A 81 25.66 -46.51 5.72
C ILE A 81 26.57 -45.65 4.83
N VAL A 82 27.52 -46.30 4.16
CA VAL A 82 28.39 -45.67 3.16
C VAL A 82 28.26 -46.44 1.86
N VAL A 83 27.60 -45.86 0.85
CA VAL A 83 27.52 -46.42 -0.50
C VAL A 83 28.63 -45.81 -1.32
N THR A 84 29.64 -46.60 -1.69
CA THR A 84 30.74 -46.14 -2.53
C THR A 84 30.27 -45.81 -3.95
N ASN A 85 31.06 -45.09 -4.74
CA ASN A 85 30.70 -44.68 -6.12
C ASN A 85 30.24 -45.82 -7.06
N ASN A 86 30.71 -47.05 -6.83
CA ASN A 86 30.32 -48.24 -7.60
C ASN A 86 29.20 -49.06 -6.93
N GLY A 87 28.87 -48.76 -5.68
CA GLY A 87 27.78 -49.40 -4.95
C GLY A 87 26.41 -48.87 -5.36
N ALA A 88 25.36 -49.61 -4.98
CA ALA A 88 23.99 -49.15 -5.12
C ALA A 88 23.10 -49.71 -4.02
N ILE A 89 22.04 -48.97 -3.68
CA ILE A 89 20.92 -49.47 -2.88
C ILE A 89 19.65 -49.41 -3.72
N GLU A 90 18.93 -50.53 -3.82
CA GLU A 90 17.59 -50.59 -4.40
C GLU A 90 16.57 -51.02 -3.34
N ILE A 91 15.61 -50.16 -3.02
CA ILE A 91 14.49 -50.48 -2.15
C ILE A 91 13.31 -50.94 -3.00
N LYS A 92 12.91 -52.21 -2.87
CA LYS A 92 11.80 -52.77 -3.65
C LYS A 92 10.45 -52.21 -3.21
N ALA A 93 9.48 -52.21 -4.12
CA ALA A 93 8.12 -51.76 -3.84
C ALA A 93 7.51 -52.50 -2.63
N GLY A 94 6.83 -51.76 -1.76
CA GLY A 94 6.23 -52.29 -0.52
C GLY A 94 7.24 -52.61 0.60
N LYS A 95 8.53 -52.33 0.42
CA LYS A 95 9.58 -52.54 1.44
C LYS A 95 10.11 -51.21 1.95
N THR A 96 10.70 -51.22 3.14
CA THR A 96 11.13 -50.00 3.82
C THR A 96 12.60 -50.10 4.23
N LEU A 97 13.38 -49.06 3.95
CA LEU A 97 14.65 -48.78 4.61
C LEU A 97 14.46 -47.60 5.57
N THR A 98 14.68 -47.84 6.86
CA THR A 98 14.67 -46.81 7.90
C THR A 98 16.09 -46.54 8.35
N LEU A 99 16.53 -45.29 8.26
CA LEU A 99 17.76 -44.82 8.87
C LEU A 99 17.47 -44.40 10.30
N ASN A 100 18.18 -44.99 11.25
CA ASN A 100 18.24 -44.47 12.61
C ASN A 100 19.35 -43.42 12.72
N HIS A 101 19.38 -42.72 13.86
CA HIS A 101 20.43 -41.76 14.15
C HIS A 101 21.13 -42.15 15.45
N GLU A 102 22.46 -42.22 15.41
CA GLU A 102 23.31 -42.22 16.60
C GLU A 102 24.03 -40.88 16.76
N VAL A 103 24.06 -40.35 17.99
CA VAL A 103 24.59 -39.00 18.30
C VAL A 103 26.04 -38.76 17.90
N SER A 104 26.82 -39.82 17.70
CA SER A 104 28.23 -39.78 17.28
C SER A 104 28.41 -39.76 15.76
N SER A 105 27.36 -39.98 14.96
CA SER A 105 27.45 -40.09 13.51
C SER A 105 27.64 -38.73 12.84
N THR A 106 28.53 -38.68 11.85
CA THR A 106 28.65 -37.51 10.95
C THR A 106 27.54 -37.52 9.90
N TYR A 107 27.16 -38.71 9.45
CA TYR A 107 26.03 -39.02 8.57
C TYR A 107 25.51 -40.41 8.93
N ASP A 108 24.22 -40.62 8.71
CA ASP A 108 23.57 -41.92 8.82
C ASP A 108 23.47 -42.60 7.43
N LEU A 109 23.56 -41.81 6.35
CA LEU A 109 23.84 -42.28 5.00
C LEU A 109 24.73 -41.30 4.22
N LEU A 110 25.86 -41.79 3.74
CA LEU A 110 26.66 -41.17 2.67
C LEU A 110 26.52 -42.03 1.40
N CYS A 111 25.77 -41.55 0.42
CA CYS A 111 25.54 -42.25 -0.83
C CYS A 111 26.30 -41.60 -1.99
N GLU A 112 27.50 -42.09 -2.28
CA GLU A 112 28.28 -41.72 -3.47
C GLU A 112 27.92 -42.60 -4.68
N GLY A 113 27.28 -43.74 -4.45
CA GLY A 113 26.73 -44.64 -5.45
C GLY A 113 25.28 -44.32 -5.84
N PHE A 114 24.59 -45.28 -6.46
CA PHE A 114 23.19 -45.09 -6.87
C PHE A 114 22.20 -45.41 -5.75
N LEU A 115 21.19 -44.55 -5.56
CA LEU A 115 20.03 -44.84 -4.72
C LEU A 115 18.78 -44.93 -5.58
N GLN A 116 18.10 -46.08 -5.54
CA GLN A 116 16.81 -46.29 -6.17
C GLN A 116 15.75 -46.65 -5.12
N VAL A 117 14.72 -45.82 -5.02
CA VAL A 117 13.64 -46.02 -4.04
C VAL A 117 12.34 -46.32 -4.78
N LYS A 118 11.91 -47.60 -4.76
CA LYS A 118 10.59 -48.04 -5.25
C LYS A 118 9.62 -48.32 -4.11
N GLY A 119 10.15 -48.63 -2.92
CA GLY A 119 9.40 -48.75 -1.66
C GLY A 119 9.44 -47.45 -0.85
N ASN A 120 9.75 -47.55 0.44
CA ASN A 120 9.83 -46.41 1.36
C ASN A 120 11.26 -46.20 1.85
N PHE A 121 11.74 -44.96 1.79
CA PHE A 121 12.95 -44.53 2.47
C PHE A 121 12.57 -43.57 3.60
N ILE A 122 12.94 -43.91 4.83
CA ILE A 122 12.57 -43.15 6.02
C ILE A 122 13.83 -42.66 6.73
N MET A 123 13.96 -41.34 6.81
CA MET A 123 14.90 -40.63 7.67
C MET A 123 14.24 -40.43 9.03
N SER A 124 14.68 -41.17 10.05
CA SER A 124 14.22 -40.98 11.44
C SER A 124 14.70 -39.63 11.99
N GLN A 125 14.26 -39.27 13.19
CA GLN A 125 14.58 -37.96 13.77
C GLN A 125 16.09 -37.68 13.80
N ASN A 126 16.46 -36.44 13.48
CA ASN A 126 17.84 -35.93 13.47
C ASN A 126 18.80 -36.62 12.49
N THR A 127 18.29 -37.46 11.59
CA THR A 127 19.16 -38.18 10.64
C THR A 127 19.79 -37.26 9.60
N LYS A 128 21.03 -37.54 9.20
CA LYS A 128 21.83 -36.79 8.24
C LYS A 128 22.15 -37.67 7.03
N VAL A 129 21.68 -37.25 5.87
CA VAL A 129 21.84 -37.99 4.61
C VAL A 129 22.49 -37.10 3.55
N ILE A 130 23.47 -37.65 2.84
CA ILE A 130 24.10 -37.03 1.68
C ILE A 130 23.94 -37.98 0.48
N ILE A 131 23.41 -37.47 -0.64
CA ILE A 131 23.26 -38.24 -1.88
C ILE A 131 24.00 -37.52 -3.00
N SER A 132 25.16 -38.04 -3.36
CA SER A 132 26.13 -37.40 -4.26
C SER A 132 26.09 -37.90 -5.71
N LYS A 133 25.10 -38.73 -6.05
CA LYS A 133 24.88 -39.23 -7.42
C LYS A 133 23.42 -39.16 -7.79
N THR A 134 23.15 -39.03 -9.09
CA THR A 134 21.78 -38.97 -9.62
C THR A 134 20.94 -40.12 -9.08
N SER A 135 19.81 -39.79 -8.46
CA SER A 135 18.94 -40.75 -7.80
C SER A 135 17.48 -40.54 -8.21
N TRP A 136 16.75 -41.65 -8.38
CA TRP A 136 15.35 -41.67 -8.81
C TRP A 136 14.46 -42.33 -7.77
N ILE A 137 13.46 -41.58 -7.33
CA ILE A 137 12.51 -41.99 -6.30
C ILE A 137 11.17 -42.21 -6.98
N THR A 138 10.73 -43.46 -7.04
CA THR A 138 9.42 -43.87 -7.59
C THR A 138 8.45 -44.32 -6.50
N GLY A 139 8.95 -44.51 -5.27
CA GLY A 139 8.16 -44.79 -4.06
C GLY A 139 8.08 -43.59 -3.12
N ALA A 140 8.08 -43.82 -1.81
CA ALA A 140 7.97 -42.78 -0.80
C ALA A 140 9.33 -42.41 -0.17
N PHE A 141 9.54 -41.11 0.06
CA PHE A 141 10.69 -40.58 0.79
C PHE A 141 10.18 -39.71 1.95
N THR A 142 10.49 -40.09 3.20
CA THR A 142 9.99 -39.38 4.38
C THR A 142 11.14 -38.87 5.23
N MET A 143 11.13 -37.58 5.56
CA MET A 143 12.06 -36.94 6.48
C MET A 143 11.32 -36.54 7.76
N ASN A 144 11.81 -37.01 8.90
CA ASN A 144 11.24 -36.67 10.21
C ASN A 144 12.01 -35.55 10.91
N GLN A 145 11.47 -35.08 12.03
CA GLN A 145 11.96 -33.92 12.77
C GLN A 145 13.49 -33.86 12.90
N GLY A 146 14.07 -32.70 12.58
CA GLY A 146 15.50 -32.42 12.73
C GLY A 146 16.40 -33.08 11.68
N SER A 147 15.85 -33.90 10.78
CA SER A 147 16.66 -34.57 9.75
C SER A 147 17.20 -33.57 8.72
N ILE A 148 18.35 -33.87 8.13
CA ILE A 148 19.02 -33.04 7.12
C ILE A 148 19.34 -33.90 5.89
N LEU A 149 18.84 -33.50 4.73
CA LEU A 149 19.17 -34.09 3.43
C LEU A 149 20.03 -33.12 2.62
N THR A 150 21.19 -33.55 2.17
CA THR A 150 22.09 -32.77 1.30
C THR A 150 22.24 -33.42 -0.06
N LEU A 151 21.99 -32.63 -1.11
CA LEU A 151 21.92 -33.11 -2.50
C LEU A 151 22.90 -32.31 -3.39
N PRO A 152 24.16 -32.73 -3.50
CA PRO A 152 25.12 -32.14 -4.44
C PRO A 152 24.99 -32.66 -5.87
N ALA A 153 24.08 -33.59 -6.14
CA ALA A 153 23.77 -34.12 -7.46
C ALA A 153 22.26 -34.04 -7.74
N GLU A 154 21.87 -34.40 -8.97
CA GLU A 154 20.46 -34.41 -9.37
C GLU A 154 19.64 -35.37 -8.53
N PHE A 155 18.49 -34.91 -8.07
CA PHE A 155 17.55 -35.72 -7.29
C PHE A 155 16.15 -35.57 -7.87
N SER A 156 15.56 -36.70 -8.26
CA SER A 156 14.30 -36.73 -9.00
C SER A 156 13.28 -37.63 -8.31
N ILE A 157 12.11 -37.08 -7.98
CA ILE A 157 10.92 -37.88 -7.67
C ILE A 157 10.14 -38.10 -8.97
N GLU A 158 9.83 -39.35 -9.28
CA GLU A 158 9.19 -39.79 -10.52
C GLU A 158 8.00 -40.72 -10.23
N GLY A 159 6.80 -40.14 -10.05
CA GLY A 159 5.58 -40.84 -9.64
C GLY A 159 5.53 -41.25 -8.17
N GLY A 160 6.56 -40.88 -7.41
CA GLY A 160 6.65 -41.10 -5.97
C GLY A 160 6.14 -39.91 -5.15
N ASN A 161 6.29 -40.01 -3.83
CA ASN A 161 5.95 -38.93 -2.91
C ASN A 161 7.09 -38.63 -1.95
N MET A 162 7.30 -37.34 -1.64
CA MET A 162 8.24 -36.89 -0.63
C MET A 162 7.52 -36.09 0.45
N ASN A 163 7.71 -36.46 1.72
CA ASN A 163 7.16 -35.76 2.88
C ASN A 163 8.31 -35.26 3.75
N VAL A 164 8.33 -33.96 4.04
CA VAL A 164 9.33 -33.29 4.88
C VAL A 164 8.66 -32.74 6.12
N ASN A 165 8.97 -33.32 7.28
CA ASN A 165 8.32 -33.01 8.56
C ASN A 165 9.32 -32.35 9.51
N ASN A 166 9.30 -31.02 9.60
CA ASN A 166 10.19 -30.23 10.45
C ASN A 166 11.67 -30.60 10.23
N ALA A 167 12.07 -30.67 8.96
CA ALA A 167 13.37 -31.16 8.51
C ALA A 167 13.97 -30.23 7.43
N THR A 168 15.25 -30.42 7.11
CA THR A 168 15.99 -29.52 6.23
C THR A 168 16.46 -30.21 4.95
N ILE A 169 16.15 -29.61 3.79
CA ILE A 169 16.73 -30.01 2.50
C ILE A 169 17.71 -28.93 2.05
N ASN A 170 18.92 -29.33 1.68
CA ASN A 170 19.93 -28.49 1.06
C ASN A 170 20.35 -29.09 -0.29
N SER A 171 19.76 -28.61 -1.38
CA SER A 171 20.16 -28.97 -2.73
C SER A 171 21.11 -27.92 -3.32
N THR A 172 22.29 -28.35 -3.75
CA THR A 172 23.24 -27.51 -4.50
C THR A 172 23.25 -27.84 -6.00
N TYR A 173 22.30 -28.66 -6.44
CA TYR A 173 22.05 -29.02 -7.83
C TYR A 173 20.54 -28.99 -8.12
N ILE A 174 20.10 -29.68 -9.17
CA ILE A 174 18.70 -29.71 -9.62
C ILE A 174 17.88 -30.70 -8.79
N PHE A 175 16.74 -30.22 -8.28
CA PHE A 175 15.68 -31.04 -7.70
C PHE A 175 14.50 -31.10 -8.66
N ASN A 176 14.00 -32.31 -8.95
CA ASN A 176 12.96 -32.53 -9.95
C ASN A 176 11.73 -33.26 -9.38
N LEU A 177 10.54 -32.86 -9.83
CA LEU A 177 9.28 -33.58 -9.64
C LEU A 177 8.64 -33.89 -10.99
N TRP A 178 8.46 -35.17 -11.29
CA TRP A 178 7.90 -35.65 -12.57
C TRP A 178 6.92 -36.80 -12.39
N LYS A 179 6.20 -37.17 -13.46
CA LYS A 179 5.28 -38.31 -13.53
C LYS A 179 4.24 -38.35 -12.41
N SER A 180 3.60 -37.21 -12.13
CA SER A 180 2.57 -37.06 -11.10
C SER A 180 3.08 -37.35 -9.68
N SER A 181 4.28 -36.84 -9.38
CA SER A 181 4.84 -36.91 -8.03
C SER A 181 4.19 -35.91 -7.08
N THR A 182 4.32 -36.17 -5.78
CA THR A 182 3.91 -35.20 -4.74
C THR A 182 5.09 -34.81 -3.86
N PHE A 183 5.25 -33.52 -3.57
CA PHE A 183 6.17 -33.01 -2.56
C PHE A 183 5.41 -32.21 -1.51
N ASN A 184 5.53 -32.60 -0.25
CA ASN A 184 4.91 -31.95 0.89
C ASN A 184 5.98 -31.48 1.87
N ALA A 185 6.13 -30.17 2.04
CA ALA A 185 6.94 -29.57 3.10
C ALA A 185 6.05 -29.01 4.20
N ASN A 186 5.98 -29.73 5.31
CA ASN A 186 5.15 -29.37 6.46
C ASN A 186 5.83 -28.31 7.33
N SER A 187 5.02 -27.61 8.14
CA SER A 187 5.47 -26.54 9.03
C SER A 187 6.76 -26.87 9.81
N GLY A 188 7.63 -25.88 9.95
CA GLY A 188 8.95 -26.00 10.62
C GLY A 188 10.08 -26.52 9.73
N SER A 189 9.80 -27.03 8.53
CA SER A 189 10.84 -27.49 7.60
C SER A 189 11.64 -26.33 7.01
N THR A 190 12.86 -26.55 6.54
CA THR A 190 13.66 -25.53 5.82
C THR A 190 14.09 -26.09 4.48
N ILE A 191 13.63 -25.49 3.38
CA ILE A 191 13.86 -26.04 2.04
C ILE A 191 14.72 -25.07 1.23
N ASN A 192 15.95 -25.47 0.94
CA ASN A 192 16.88 -24.70 0.12
C ASN A 192 17.15 -25.45 -1.18
N PHE A 193 16.68 -24.88 -2.28
CA PHE A 193 16.96 -25.40 -3.62
C PHE A 193 17.92 -24.48 -4.35
N LYS A 194 18.88 -25.07 -5.07
CA LYS A 194 19.55 -24.37 -6.16
C LYS A 194 18.59 -24.25 -7.33
N ASP A 195 18.31 -25.34 -8.02
CA ASP A 195 17.36 -25.35 -9.14
C ASP A 195 16.19 -26.28 -8.81
N LEU A 196 14.97 -25.88 -9.20
CA LEU A 196 13.75 -26.64 -8.99
C LEU A 196 12.96 -26.74 -10.30
N THR A 197 12.67 -27.96 -10.73
CA THR A 197 11.80 -28.23 -11.88
C THR A 197 10.62 -29.10 -11.48
N ILE A 198 9.40 -28.68 -11.84
CA ILE A 198 8.16 -29.39 -11.54
C ILE A 198 7.39 -29.60 -12.84
N GLY A 199 7.01 -30.84 -13.16
CA GLY A 199 6.29 -31.18 -14.39
C GLY A 199 5.35 -32.37 -14.26
N ASP A 200 4.75 -32.78 -15.37
CA ASP A 200 3.92 -34.01 -15.51
C ASP A 200 2.83 -34.19 -14.44
N ASN A 201 2.03 -33.15 -14.20
CA ASN A 201 0.95 -33.16 -13.20
C ASN A 201 1.42 -33.40 -11.77
N SER A 202 2.69 -33.12 -11.46
CA SER A 202 3.20 -33.19 -10.09
C SER A 202 2.63 -32.06 -9.23
N GLU A 203 2.47 -32.37 -7.95
CA GLU A 203 1.91 -31.50 -6.92
C GLU A 203 3.01 -31.07 -5.94
N PHE A 204 3.01 -29.80 -5.58
CA PHE A 204 3.96 -29.23 -4.63
C PHE A 204 3.20 -28.39 -3.61
N ILE A 205 3.34 -28.75 -2.34
CA ILE A 205 2.68 -28.11 -1.22
C ILE A 205 3.75 -27.73 -0.19
N SER A 206 3.72 -26.48 0.27
CA SER A 206 4.65 -26.01 1.31
C SER A 206 3.99 -25.07 2.29
N GLU A 207 3.97 -25.49 3.55
CA GLU A 207 3.57 -24.68 4.71
C GLU A 207 4.77 -23.95 5.34
N THR A 208 5.92 -23.96 4.66
CA THR A 208 7.18 -23.39 5.18
C THR A 208 7.91 -22.54 4.16
N ASN A 209 9.02 -21.96 4.62
CA ASN A 209 9.91 -21.11 3.87
C ASN A 209 10.74 -21.93 2.86
N ILE A 210 10.61 -21.56 1.59
CA ILE A 210 11.41 -22.10 0.49
C ILE A 210 12.35 -21.01 0.00
N ASN A 211 13.65 -21.32 -0.03
CA ASN A 211 14.65 -20.48 -0.65
C ASN A 211 15.12 -21.12 -1.95
N LEU A 212 14.91 -20.43 -3.06
CA LEU A 212 15.44 -20.80 -4.34
C LEU A 212 16.59 -19.86 -4.73
N SER A 213 17.76 -20.40 -5.02
CA SER A 213 18.95 -19.62 -5.39
C SER A 213 19.27 -19.62 -6.90
N GLY A 214 18.70 -20.55 -7.65
CA GLY A 214 18.87 -20.74 -9.09
C GLY A 214 17.53 -20.80 -9.82
N ALA A 215 17.44 -21.58 -10.90
CA ALA A 215 16.30 -21.57 -11.80
C ALA A 215 15.08 -22.31 -11.23
N PHE A 216 13.90 -21.69 -11.34
CA PHE A 216 12.60 -22.34 -11.20
C PHE A 216 11.98 -22.57 -12.58
N LYS A 217 11.51 -23.79 -12.83
CA LYS A 217 10.77 -24.13 -14.04
C LYS A 217 9.53 -24.96 -13.70
N TYR A 218 8.38 -24.50 -14.17
CA TYR A 218 7.11 -25.18 -13.97
C TYR A 218 6.46 -25.58 -15.29
N TYR A 219 6.12 -26.86 -15.42
CA TYR A 219 5.51 -27.50 -16.60
C TYR A 219 4.30 -28.39 -16.25
N SER A 220 3.84 -28.37 -15.00
CA SER A 220 2.71 -29.19 -14.55
C SER A 220 1.37 -28.55 -14.95
N SER A 221 0.32 -29.37 -15.09
CA SER A 221 -1.05 -28.88 -15.32
C SER A 221 -1.84 -28.61 -14.03
N LYS A 222 -1.21 -28.88 -12.88
CA LYS A 222 -1.74 -28.58 -11.54
C LYS A 222 -1.38 -27.16 -11.14
N ASP A 223 -2.12 -26.61 -10.20
CA ASP A 223 -1.80 -25.32 -9.60
C ASP A 223 -0.52 -25.43 -8.76
N PHE A 224 0.25 -24.35 -8.74
CA PHE A 224 1.40 -24.22 -7.85
C PHE A 224 1.00 -23.30 -6.71
N SER A 225 0.63 -23.90 -5.57
CA SER A 225 0.15 -23.17 -4.40
C SER A 225 1.28 -22.87 -3.42
N ILE A 226 1.34 -21.62 -2.97
CA ILE A 226 2.30 -21.14 -1.98
C ILE A 226 1.54 -20.69 -0.75
N THR A 227 1.57 -21.50 0.30
CA THR A 227 0.91 -21.23 1.58
C THR A 227 1.85 -20.65 2.65
N GLY A 228 3.16 -20.93 2.56
CA GLY A 228 4.22 -20.32 3.38
C GLY A 228 4.96 -19.19 2.66
N ASP A 229 6.22 -18.94 3.04
CA ASP A 229 7.07 -17.97 2.33
C ASP A 229 7.86 -18.64 1.19
N PHE A 230 7.91 -18.01 0.02
CA PHE A 230 8.72 -18.42 -1.11
C PHE A 230 9.64 -17.28 -1.53
N VAL A 231 10.94 -17.47 -1.40
CA VAL A 231 11.96 -16.49 -1.80
C VAL A 231 12.66 -16.96 -3.06
N ASN A 232 12.39 -16.27 -4.16
CA ASN A 232 13.02 -16.51 -5.44
C ASN A 232 14.24 -15.59 -5.63
N ASN A 233 15.44 -16.16 -5.62
CA ASN A 233 16.68 -15.43 -5.93
C ASN A 233 17.28 -15.78 -7.30
N GLY A 234 16.65 -16.68 -8.07
CA GLY A 234 17.09 -17.02 -9.43
C GLY A 234 15.97 -16.94 -10.46
N GLY A 235 16.25 -17.26 -11.72
CA GLY A 235 15.27 -17.06 -12.79
C GLY A 235 13.99 -17.89 -12.55
N PHE A 236 12.83 -17.25 -12.51
CA PHE A 236 11.55 -17.92 -12.31
C PHE A 236 10.75 -17.95 -13.60
N THR A 237 10.42 -19.16 -14.06
CA THR A 237 9.60 -19.32 -15.25
C THR A 237 8.47 -20.32 -15.02
N TYR A 238 7.24 -19.85 -15.17
CA TYR A 238 6.03 -20.65 -15.04
C TYR A 238 5.38 -20.87 -16.41
N TYR A 239 5.55 -22.09 -16.96
CA TYR A 239 4.94 -22.57 -18.20
C TYR A 239 3.82 -23.59 -17.92
N GLY A 240 3.08 -23.39 -16.83
CA GLY A 240 1.97 -24.28 -16.47
C GLY A 240 0.96 -24.43 -17.61
N ALA A 241 0.23 -25.55 -17.61
CA ALA A 241 -0.80 -25.79 -18.61
C ALA A 241 -1.88 -24.70 -18.59
N ASN A 242 -2.73 -24.66 -19.62
CA ASN A 242 -3.77 -23.64 -19.70
C ASN A 242 -4.75 -23.62 -18.51
N SER A 243 -4.86 -24.71 -17.76
CA SER A 243 -5.73 -24.80 -16.59
C SER A 243 -5.06 -24.40 -15.28
N SER A 244 -3.72 -24.28 -15.24
CA SER A 244 -3.01 -24.11 -13.97
C SER A 244 -2.72 -22.66 -13.62
N GLU A 245 -2.71 -22.38 -12.32
CA GLU A 245 -2.40 -21.08 -11.75
C GLU A 245 -1.24 -21.14 -10.75
N LEU A 246 -0.44 -20.06 -10.69
CA LEU A 246 0.39 -19.80 -9.52
C LEU A 246 -0.50 -19.13 -8.47
N GLU A 247 -0.79 -19.83 -7.38
CA GLU A 247 -1.65 -19.34 -6.31
C GLU A 247 -0.82 -18.95 -5.09
N ILE A 248 -1.02 -17.72 -4.61
CA ILE A 248 -0.28 -17.18 -3.47
C ILE A 248 -1.24 -16.90 -2.32
N TYR A 249 -1.14 -17.73 -1.28
CA TYR A 249 -1.83 -17.57 0.01
C TYR A 249 -0.89 -17.03 1.10
N GLY A 250 0.41 -17.31 1.00
CA GLY A 250 1.46 -16.81 1.89
C GLY A 250 2.26 -15.65 1.30
N THR A 251 3.57 -15.61 1.51
CA THR A 251 4.44 -14.55 0.97
C THR A 251 5.25 -15.06 -0.21
N PHE A 252 5.28 -14.32 -1.31
CA PHE A 252 6.23 -14.54 -2.40
C PHE A 252 7.13 -13.32 -2.56
N THR A 253 8.44 -13.53 -2.43
CA THR A 253 9.43 -12.49 -2.69
C THR A 253 10.23 -12.83 -3.94
N ASN A 254 10.07 -12.02 -4.98
CA ASN A 254 10.83 -12.16 -6.22
C ASN A 254 12.04 -11.22 -6.24
N ASN A 255 13.25 -11.77 -6.27
CA ASN A 255 14.50 -11.01 -6.38
C ASN A 255 15.21 -11.18 -7.74
N ALA A 256 14.60 -11.89 -8.69
CA ALA A 256 15.20 -12.22 -9.98
C ALA A 256 14.18 -12.16 -11.12
N ASN A 257 14.61 -12.40 -12.36
CA ASN A 257 13.70 -12.35 -13.51
C ASN A 257 12.53 -13.31 -13.32
N PHE A 258 11.32 -12.79 -13.45
CA PHE A 258 10.08 -13.53 -13.23
C PHE A 258 9.22 -13.51 -14.49
N VAL A 259 8.88 -14.68 -15.00
CA VAL A 259 7.99 -14.85 -16.14
C VAL A 259 6.89 -15.81 -15.72
N CYS A 260 5.64 -15.33 -15.74
CA CYS A 260 4.50 -16.11 -15.28
C CYS A 260 3.30 -15.93 -16.20
N GLY A 261 2.59 -17.03 -16.44
CA GLY A 261 1.38 -17.02 -17.23
C GLY A 261 0.13 -16.60 -16.48
N ASN A 262 -0.28 -17.41 -15.52
CA ASN A 262 -1.42 -17.20 -14.63
C ASN A 262 -0.91 -16.95 -13.22
N LEU A 263 -1.41 -15.90 -12.58
CA LEU A 263 -1.10 -15.58 -11.19
C LEU A 263 -2.38 -15.16 -10.48
N ALA A 264 -2.70 -15.83 -9.37
CA ALA A 264 -3.67 -15.39 -8.39
C ALA A 264 -2.98 -15.12 -7.05
N ILE A 265 -3.04 -13.87 -6.60
CA ILE A 265 -2.67 -13.49 -5.24
C ILE A 265 -3.95 -13.48 -4.43
N ILE A 266 -4.20 -14.51 -3.63
CA ILE A 266 -5.51 -14.76 -3.03
C ILE A 266 -5.61 -14.05 -1.67
N ASN A 267 -4.91 -14.55 -0.66
CA ASN A 267 -4.84 -13.91 0.67
C ASN A 267 -3.40 -13.54 1.06
N GLY A 268 -2.46 -13.72 0.13
CA GLY A 268 -1.04 -13.52 0.36
C GLY A 268 -0.50 -12.18 -0.14
N THR A 269 0.82 -12.08 -0.08
CA THR A 269 1.58 -10.92 -0.54
C THR A 269 2.59 -11.34 -1.61
N PHE A 270 2.59 -10.69 -2.77
CA PHE A 270 3.62 -10.81 -3.79
C PHE A 270 4.46 -9.53 -3.82
N THR A 271 5.74 -9.65 -3.47
CA THR A 271 6.71 -8.54 -3.57
C THR A 271 7.64 -8.78 -4.73
N ASN A 272 7.61 -7.88 -5.71
CA ASN A 272 8.47 -7.95 -6.89
C ASN A 272 9.63 -6.95 -6.81
N ASN A 273 10.84 -7.40 -6.53
CA ASN A 273 12.04 -6.58 -6.48
C ASN A 273 12.83 -6.56 -7.81
N SER A 274 12.40 -7.31 -8.82
CA SER A 274 13.12 -7.49 -10.09
C SER A 274 12.19 -7.43 -11.29
N TYR A 275 12.72 -7.62 -12.50
CA TYR A 275 11.90 -7.60 -13.72
C TYR A 275 10.85 -8.72 -13.69
N ALA A 276 9.58 -8.37 -13.89
CA ALA A 276 8.48 -9.31 -14.01
C ALA A 276 7.77 -9.16 -15.36
N LYS A 277 7.41 -10.29 -15.97
CA LYS A 277 6.63 -10.35 -17.20
C LYS A 277 5.47 -11.32 -17.05
N PHE A 278 4.26 -10.83 -17.33
CA PHE A 278 3.04 -11.62 -17.41
C PHE A 278 2.69 -11.84 -18.88
N ASP A 279 2.93 -13.06 -19.39
CA ASP A 279 3.05 -13.29 -20.84
C ASP A 279 1.95 -14.11 -21.49
N THR A 280 1.32 -15.03 -20.77
CA THR A 280 0.45 -16.04 -21.39
C THR A 280 -1.00 -15.95 -20.96
N LYS A 281 -1.35 -15.38 -19.79
CA LYS A 281 -2.73 -15.35 -19.27
C LYS A 281 -3.02 -14.17 -18.31
N ASN A 282 -4.12 -14.25 -17.55
CA ASN A 282 -4.61 -13.18 -16.68
C ASN A 282 -3.90 -13.20 -15.32
N VAL A 283 -3.88 -12.04 -14.66
CA VAL A 283 -3.43 -11.88 -13.28
C VAL A 283 -4.60 -11.41 -12.43
N GLU A 284 -4.82 -12.04 -11.29
CA GLU A 284 -5.84 -11.66 -10.31
C GLU A 284 -5.19 -11.34 -8.95
N VAL A 285 -5.54 -10.18 -8.39
CA VAL A 285 -4.99 -9.69 -7.12
C VAL A 285 -6.13 -9.47 -6.14
N TYR A 286 -6.37 -10.43 -5.27
CA TYR A 286 -7.27 -10.36 -4.11
C TYR A 286 -6.52 -9.95 -2.82
N GLY A 287 -5.26 -10.35 -2.70
CA GLY A 287 -4.34 -9.92 -1.63
C GLY A 287 -3.53 -8.69 -2.02
N GLU A 288 -2.22 -8.72 -1.76
CA GLU A 288 -1.34 -7.55 -1.95
C GLU A 288 -0.24 -7.83 -2.98
N TYR A 289 -0.05 -6.91 -3.93
CA TYR A 289 1.08 -6.90 -4.84
C TYR A 289 1.86 -5.60 -4.66
N TYR A 290 3.06 -5.71 -4.08
CA TYR A 290 4.06 -4.65 -4.06
C TYR A 290 5.00 -4.77 -5.27
N ASN A 291 4.81 -3.93 -6.27
CA ASN A 291 5.71 -3.85 -7.42
C ASN A 291 6.83 -2.84 -7.16
N LYS A 292 8.05 -3.34 -6.94
CA LYS A 292 9.24 -2.54 -6.67
C LYS A 292 10.22 -2.43 -7.84
N ASN A 293 9.84 -2.93 -9.01
CA ASN A 293 10.66 -2.85 -10.22
C ASN A 293 9.76 -2.88 -11.47
N LYS A 294 10.37 -2.93 -12.65
CA LYS A 294 9.66 -2.96 -13.92
C LYS A 294 8.79 -4.22 -14.01
N THR A 295 7.51 -4.02 -14.29
CA THR A 295 6.56 -5.09 -14.60
C THR A 295 5.98 -4.86 -15.99
N GLU A 296 5.89 -5.92 -16.79
CA GLU A 296 5.31 -5.88 -18.13
C GLU A 296 4.15 -6.88 -18.22
N MET A 297 2.97 -6.39 -18.61
CA MET A 297 1.87 -7.24 -19.05
C MET A 297 1.81 -7.26 -20.58
N VAL A 298 1.73 -8.46 -21.15
CA VAL A 298 1.57 -8.66 -22.59
C VAL A 298 0.13 -8.37 -23.05
N SER A 299 -0.02 -8.01 -24.33
CA SER A 299 -1.32 -7.69 -24.91
C SER A 299 -2.31 -8.87 -24.93
N GLY A 300 -3.61 -8.53 -24.90
CA GLY A 300 -4.72 -9.49 -24.90
C GLY A 300 -5.01 -10.15 -23.54
N LYS A 301 -4.35 -9.71 -22.46
CA LYS A 301 -4.50 -10.26 -21.09
C LYS A 301 -5.11 -9.26 -20.14
N ASN A 302 -5.77 -9.74 -19.08
CA ASN A 302 -6.30 -8.90 -18.02
C ASN A 302 -5.39 -8.93 -16.79
N PHE A 303 -5.12 -7.76 -16.24
CA PHE A 303 -4.66 -7.60 -14.87
C PHE A 303 -5.83 -7.08 -14.05
N ILE A 304 -6.23 -7.81 -13.02
CA ILE A 304 -7.46 -7.55 -12.27
C ILE A 304 -7.11 -7.36 -10.80
N ILE A 305 -7.22 -6.12 -10.32
CA ILE A 305 -7.16 -5.83 -8.89
C ILE A 305 -8.57 -6.03 -8.36
N LYS A 306 -8.81 -7.12 -7.66
CA LYS A 306 -10.14 -7.50 -7.15
C LYS A 306 -10.51 -6.63 -5.96
N GLN A 307 -11.79 -6.65 -5.58
CA GLN A 307 -12.25 -5.92 -4.40
C GLN A 307 -11.47 -6.37 -3.16
N GLY A 308 -10.99 -5.41 -2.36
CA GLY A 308 -10.11 -5.68 -1.21
C GLY A 308 -8.63 -5.84 -1.57
N GLY A 309 -8.30 -6.18 -2.82
CA GLY A 309 -6.92 -6.32 -3.28
C GLY A 309 -6.20 -4.99 -3.47
N LEU A 310 -4.86 -5.05 -3.40
CA LEU A 310 -3.96 -3.92 -3.54
C LEU A 310 -2.90 -4.20 -4.62
N LEU A 311 -2.77 -3.29 -5.59
CA LEU A 311 -1.52 -3.13 -6.34
C LEU A 311 -0.85 -1.84 -5.89
N ASP A 312 0.34 -1.97 -5.33
CA ASP A 312 1.16 -0.85 -4.87
C ASP A 312 2.42 -0.71 -5.72
N LEU A 313 2.57 0.44 -6.36
CA LEU A 313 3.68 0.79 -7.24
C LEU A 313 4.70 1.72 -6.57
N THR A 314 4.51 2.09 -5.30
CA THR A 314 5.33 3.10 -4.59
C THR A 314 6.81 2.76 -4.53
N GLY A 315 7.15 1.46 -4.50
CA GLY A 315 8.53 1.00 -4.40
C GLY A 315 9.23 0.79 -5.75
N GLY A 316 8.56 0.99 -6.89
CA GLY A 316 9.04 0.48 -8.18
C GLY A 316 8.90 1.43 -9.35
N THR A 317 9.65 1.17 -10.41
CA THR A 317 9.58 1.88 -11.69
C THR A 317 8.33 1.49 -12.49
N ASN A 318 8.29 1.85 -13.77
CA ASN A 318 7.14 1.76 -14.68
C ASN A 318 6.42 0.40 -14.65
N PHE A 319 5.09 0.44 -14.62
CA PHE A 319 4.24 -0.70 -14.93
C PHE A 319 3.77 -0.59 -16.39
N TYR A 320 4.24 -1.48 -17.26
CA TYR A 320 3.81 -1.50 -18.66
C TYR A 320 2.56 -2.35 -18.82
N ASN A 321 1.43 -1.69 -19.08
CA ASN A 321 0.14 -2.29 -19.38
C ASN A 321 -0.01 -2.50 -20.90
N GLY A 322 0.33 -3.69 -21.41
CA GLY A 322 0.03 -4.07 -22.79
C GLY A 322 -1.38 -4.62 -23.01
N GLY A 323 -2.07 -5.03 -21.94
CA GLY A 323 -3.36 -5.74 -21.94
C GLY A 323 -4.54 -4.88 -21.49
N THR A 324 -5.32 -5.31 -20.49
CA THR A 324 -6.37 -4.50 -19.86
C THR A 324 -6.19 -4.52 -18.35
N MET A 325 -6.02 -3.34 -17.76
CA MET A 325 -6.01 -3.13 -16.31
C MET A 325 -7.44 -2.88 -15.82
N ASN A 326 -7.95 -3.74 -14.95
CA ASN A 326 -9.26 -3.64 -14.33
C ASN A 326 -9.12 -3.44 -12.81
N VAL A 327 -9.57 -2.31 -12.29
CA VAL A 327 -9.41 -1.93 -10.88
C VAL A 327 -10.75 -1.96 -10.15
N TYR A 328 -10.94 -2.96 -9.29
CA TYR A 328 -12.04 -3.07 -8.33
C TYR A 328 -11.59 -2.78 -6.89
N GLY A 329 -10.31 -3.06 -6.58
CA GLY A 329 -9.69 -2.76 -5.29
C GLY A 329 -8.92 -1.43 -5.30
N THR A 330 -7.73 -1.43 -4.71
CA THR A 330 -6.87 -0.25 -4.60
C THR A 330 -5.69 -0.35 -5.55
N LEU A 331 -5.47 0.71 -6.34
CA LEU A 331 -4.23 0.94 -7.08
C LEU A 331 -3.53 2.15 -6.48
N ASN A 332 -2.38 1.93 -5.86
CA ASN A 332 -1.53 2.99 -5.34
C ASN A 332 -0.36 3.23 -6.30
N PHE A 333 -0.41 4.33 -7.06
CA PHE A 333 0.66 4.65 -7.98
C PHE A 333 1.93 5.15 -7.27
N GLY A 334 1.80 5.76 -6.09
CA GLY A 334 2.89 6.56 -5.52
C GLY A 334 3.39 7.60 -6.52
N ASN A 335 4.72 7.73 -6.64
CA ASN A 335 5.36 8.59 -7.63
C ASN A 335 5.61 7.89 -8.98
N SER A 336 5.22 6.62 -9.11
CA SER A 336 5.48 5.79 -10.28
C SER A 336 4.40 5.97 -11.32
N TYR A 337 4.64 5.47 -12.53
CA TYR A 337 3.66 5.58 -13.61
C TYR A 337 3.35 4.25 -14.28
N MET A 338 2.17 4.18 -14.85
CA MET A 338 1.72 3.08 -15.70
C MET A 338 1.66 3.54 -17.15
N ASP A 339 2.42 2.92 -18.03
CA ASP A 339 2.44 3.19 -19.47
C ASP A 339 1.93 1.97 -20.27
N GLY A 340 1.98 2.06 -21.60
CA GLY A 340 1.58 0.98 -22.51
C GLY A 340 0.27 1.22 -23.24
N TRP A 341 -0.03 0.36 -24.21
CA TRP A 341 -1.17 0.52 -25.14
C TRP A 341 -2.47 -0.09 -24.61
N GLY A 342 -2.42 -0.72 -23.44
CA GLY A 342 -3.53 -1.44 -22.85
C GLY A 342 -4.60 -0.53 -22.26
N ALA A 343 -5.85 -0.99 -22.32
CA ALA A 343 -6.98 -0.30 -21.71
C ALA A 343 -6.83 -0.20 -20.19
N PHE A 344 -7.36 0.86 -19.60
CA PHE A 344 -7.38 1.07 -18.15
C PHE A 344 -8.80 1.37 -17.69
N LYS A 345 -9.32 0.58 -16.74
CA LYS A 345 -10.71 0.66 -16.30
C LYS A 345 -10.79 0.62 -14.79
N THR A 346 -11.46 1.60 -14.21
CA THR A 346 -11.89 1.52 -12.81
C THR A 346 -13.34 1.09 -12.71
N PHE A 347 -13.69 0.49 -11.58
CA PHE A 347 -15.03 -0.01 -11.28
C PHE A 347 -15.55 0.59 -9.97
N ASN A 348 -16.85 0.44 -9.73
CA ASN A 348 -17.49 0.96 -8.51
C ASN A 348 -16.79 0.43 -7.25
N GLY A 349 -16.48 1.33 -6.31
CA GLY A 349 -15.80 0.99 -5.05
C GLY A 349 -14.27 0.91 -5.13
N SER A 350 -13.69 1.07 -6.32
CA SER A 350 -12.23 1.11 -6.48
C SER A 350 -11.61 2.39 -5.90
N THR A 351 -10.31 2.34 -5.62
CA THR A 351 -9.53 3.48 -5.15
C THR A 351 -8.28 3.66 -6.00
N LEU A 352 -8.08 4.87 -6.51
CA LEU A 352 -6.82 5.30 -7.14
C LEU A 352 -6.10 6.26 -6.21
N LYS A 353 -4.89 5.91 -5.79
CA LYS A 353 -4.00 6.81 -5.04
C LYS A 353 -2.94 7.40 -5.96
N ILE A 354 -2.93 8.72 -6.05
CA ILE A 354 -2.22 9.53 -7.04
C ILE A 354 -1.14 10.31 -6.30
N GLY A 355 0.13 9.95 -6.54
CA GLY A 355 1.28 10.63 -5.93
C GLY A 355 2.03 11.57 -6.88
N SER A 356 1.81 11.50 -8.20
CA SER A 356 2.53 12.33 -9.17
C SER A 356 2.18 13.82 -9.02
N PRO A 357 3.16 14.74 -9.10
CA PRO A 357 2.92 16.19 -9.15
C PRO A 357 1.96 16.62 -10.27
N ASP A 358 1.94 15.89 -11.39
CA ASP A 358 1.11 16.22 -12.54
C ASP A 358 -0.30 15.61 -12.44
N GLY A 359 -0.61 14.82 -11.42
CA GLY A 359 -1.91 14.16 -11.28
C GLY A 359 -2.20 13.16 -12.40
N ILE A 360 -3.43 13.18 -12.93
CA ILE A 360 -3.88 12.34 -14.05
C ILE A 360 -4.08 13.22 -15.29
N GLN A 361 -3.18 13.07 -16.26
CA GLN A 361 -3.12 13.90 -17.46
C GLN A 361 -3.70 13.19 -18.68
N HIS A 362 -4.34 13.94 -19.57
CA HIS A 362 -4.84 13.46 -20.86
C HIS A 362 -3.71 13.42 -21.90
N ASN A 363 -2.65 12.67 -21.57
CA ASN A 363 -1.49 12.42 -22.42
C ASN A 363 -0.80 11.11 -22.00
N THR A 364 0.28 10.74 -22.69
CA THR A 364 1.04 9.51 -22.43
C THR A 364 2.45 9.78 -21.89
N THR A 365 2.74 10.99 -21.40
CA THR A 365 4.11 11.44 -21.06
C THR A 365 4.28 11.91 -19.63
N THR A 366 3.27 12.50 -18.99
CA THR A 366 3.32 13.02 -17.63
C THR A 366 2.24 12.40 -16.75
N GLY A 367 2.30 12.63 -15.43
CA GLY A 367 1.35 12.04 -14.49
C GLY A 367 1.57 10.56 -14.19
N ASN A 368 0.69 9.99 -13.37
CA ASN A 368 0.73 8.58 -12.96
C ASN A 368 0.18 7.63 -14.04
N LEU A 369 -0.79 8.07 -14.85
CA LEU A 369 -1.42 7.24 -15.87
C LEU A 369 -1.04 7.72 -17.27
N ARG A 370 -0.33 6.87 -18.01
CA ARG A 370 0.26 7.14 -19.33
C ARG A 370 -0.10 6.08 -20.38
N THR A 371 -1.16 5.31 -20.11
CA THR A 371 -1.68 4.31 -21.05
C THR A 371 -2.35 4.95 -22.26
N ASP A 372 -2.87 4.18 -23.21
CA ASP A 372 -3.65 4.73 -24.33
C ASP A 372 -4.84 5.57 -23.84
N ILE A 373 -4.85 6.85 -24.18
CA ILE A 373 -5.82 7.86 -23.69
C ILE A 373 -7.27 7.53 -24.11
N TRP A 374 -7.46 6.83 -25.23
CA TRP A 374 -8.79 6.53 -25.77
C TRP A 374 -9.43 5.30 -25.15
N SER A 375 -8.69 4.55 -24.33
CA SER A 375 -9.15 3.33 -23.67
C SER A 375 -9.08 3.42 -22.14
N ARG A 376 -8.93 4.64 -21.60
CA ARG A 376 -9.11 4.95 -20.18
C ARG A 376 -10.59 5.11 -19.88
N THR A 377 -11.08 4.46 -18.84
CA THR A 377 -12.47 4.59 -18.37
C THR A 377 -12.48 4.68 -16.85
N PHE A 378 -13.01 5.79 -16.34
CA PHE A 378 -13.19 6.00 -14.92
C PHE A 378 -14.66 5.84 -14.55
N ASN A 379 -14.96 4.90 -13.65
CA ASN A 379 -16.29 4.78 -13.08
C ASN A 379 -16.52 5.89 -12.05
N ASP A 380 -17.71 6.50 -12.02
CA ASP A 380 -18.03 7.56 -11.05
C ASP A 380 -17.79 7.14 -9.59
N GLY A 381 -18.04 5.87 -9.26
CA GLY A 381 -17.86 5.28 -7.93
C GLY A 381 -16.40 5.02 -7.53
N THR A 382 -15.43 5.52 -8.31
CA THR A 382 -14.00 5.47 -8.01
C THR A 382 -13.65 6.53 -6.98
N THR A 383 -12.89 6.14 -5.96
CA THR A 383 -12.28 7.08 -5.01
C THR A 383 -10.96 7.60 -5.56
N PHE A 384 -10.86 8.91 -5.74
CA PHE A 384 -9.62 9.57 -6.14
C PHE A 384 -8.93 10.16 -4.91
N GLU A 385 -7.81 9.56 -4.51
CA GLU A 385 -6.97 10.02 -3.40
C GLU A 385 -5.71 10.69 -3.93
N TYR A 386 -5.53 11.98 -3.63
CA TYR A 386 -4.26 12.68 -3.88
C TYR A 386 -3.38 12.59 -2.63
N ASN A 387 -2.32 11.78 -2.71
CA ASN A 387 -1.46 11.40 -1.59
C ASN A 387 0.04 11.67 -1.87
N GLY A 388 0.36 12.55 -2.81
CA GLY A 388 1.74 12.97 -3.07
C GLY A 388 2.37 13.71 -1.90
N THR A 389 3.69 13.87 -1.94
CA THR A 389 4.47 14.59 -0.92
C THR A 389 4.91 16.00 -1.35
N THR A 390 4.73 16.32 -2.63
CA THR A 390 5.00 17.64 -3.23
C THR A 390 3.70 18.28 -3.72
N PRO A 391 3.67 19.58 -4.08
CA PRO A 391 2.50 20.17 -4.73
C PRO A 391 2.02 19.34 -5.92
N GLN A 392 0.72 19.09 -5.99
CA GLN A 392 0.07 18.37 -7.07
C GLN A 392 -0.92 19.27 -7.80
N ILE A 393 -1.25 18.89 -9.03
CA ILE A 393 -2.47 19.30 -9.70
C ILE A 393 -3.39 18.09 -9.86
N THR A 394 -4.70 18.32 -10.04
CA THR A 394 -5.60 17.19 -10.31
C THR A 394 -5.28 16.51 -11.64
N GLY A 395 -4.88 17.31 -12.63
CA GLY A 395 -4.74 16.91 -14.01
C GLY A 395 -6.03 17.10 -14.81
N ASP A 396 -5.91 17.14 -16.13
CA ASP A 396 -6.98 17.47 -17.07
C ASP A 396 -7.84 16.26 -17.46
N GLU A 397 -7.48 15.05 -17.04
CA GLU A 397 -8.26 13.82 -17.28
C GLU A 397 -9.06 13.34 -16.06
N LEU A 398 -8.90 13.98 -14.89
CA LEU A 398 -9.81 13.73 -13.77
C LEU A 398 -11.25 14.05 -14.20
N PRO A 399 -12.22 13.12 -14.07
CA PRO A 399 -13.61 13.40 -14.39
C PRO A 399 -14.13 14.62 -13.62
N SER A 400 -14.88 15.49 -14.29
CA SER A 400 -15.44 16.69 -13.67
C SER A 400 -16.52 16.39 -12.62
N THR A 401 -17.04 15.16 -12.62
CA THR A 401 -17.97 14.62 -11.63
C THR A 401 -17.49 13.26 -11.16
N ILE A 402 -17.34 13.09 -9.85
CA ILE A 402 -16.94 11.83 -9.18
C ILE A 402 -17.78 11.63 -7.93
N ASP A 403 -17.85 10.41 -7.40
CA ASP A 403 -18.56 10.14 -6.15
C ASP A 403 -17.69 10.47 -4.93
N LYS A 404 -16.40 10.14 -4.98
CA LYS A 404 -15.52 10.20 -3.81
C LYS A 404 -14.18 10.85 -4.09
N PHE A 405 -13.81 11.79 -3.23
CA PHE A 405 -12.56 12.53 -3.28
C PHE A 405 -11.84 12.49 -1.93
N VAL A 406 -10.53 12.22 -1.94
CA VAL A 406 -9.71 12.21 -0.73
C VAL A 406 -8.49 13.10 -0.94
N MET A 407 -8.29 14.05 -0.03
CA MET A 407 -7.09 14.89 0.04
C MET A 407 -6.21 14.39 1.20
N SER A 408 -5.07 13.80 0.86
CA SER A 408 -4.07 13.26 1.81
C SER A 408 -2.67 13.87 1.64
N ASN A 409 -2.45 14.66 0.59
CA ASN A 409 -1.19 15.35 0.33
C ASN A 409 -0.96 16.46 1.37
N LEU A 410 0.16 16.42 2.09
CA LEU A 410 0.48 17.40 3.15
C LEU A 410 0.73 18.83 2.63
N SER A 411 1.01 19.00 1.34
CA SER A 411 1.30 20.26 0.66
C SER A 411 0.02 20.86 0.05
N THR A 412 0.01 21.11 -1.26
CA THR A 412 -1.12 21.68 -1.99
C THR A 412 -1.56 20.78 -3.15
N LEU A 413 -2.86 20.82 -3.46
CA LEU A 413 -3.46 20.28 -4.66
C LEU A 413 -4.19 21.41 -5.39
N THR A 414 -3.80 21.73 -6.63
CA THR A 414 -4.50 22.74 -7.43
C THR A 414 -5.47 22.09 -8.40
N LEU A 415 -6.73 22.55 -8.41
CA LEU A 415 -7.72 22.06 -9.35
C LEU A 415 -7.39 22.52 -10.77
N THR A 416 -7.25 21.57 -11.69
CA THR A 416 -7.07 21.85 -13.12
C THR A 416 -8.41 22.24 -13.76
N ASN A 417 -9.49 21.56 -13.36
CA ASN A 417 -10.85 21.75 -13.86
C ASN A 417 -11.85 21.93 -12.71
N ASN A 418 -13.09 22.29 -13.05
CA ASN A 418 -14.19 22.24 -12.08
C ASN A 418 -14.40 20.79 -11.61
N LEU A 419 -14.70 20.61 -10.33
CA LEU A 419 -14.87 19.30 -9.72
C LEU A 419 -16.14 19.25 -8.86
N SER A 420 -17.04 18.33 -9.18
CA SER A 420 -18.23 18.01 -8.40
C SER A 420 -18.07 16.63 -7.75
N VAL A 421 -18.10 16.58 -6.43
CA VAL A 421 -18.02 15.34 -5.65
C VAL A 421 -19.40 15.04 -5.08
N ARG A 422 -20.05 13.97 -5.56
CA ARG A 422 -21.47 13.73 -5.30
C ARG A 422 -21.74 13.19 -3.90
N ASP A 423 -20.89 12.30 -3.40
CA ASP A 423 -21.17 11.52 -2.19
C ASP A 423 -20.26 11.87 -1.03
N GLU A 424 -18.93 11.85 -1.22
CA GLU A 424 -17.99 11.97 -0.10
C GLU A 424 -16.73 12.76 -0.44
N MET A 425 -16.45 13.78 0.36
CA MET A 425 -15.13 14.40 0.45
C MET A 425 -14.47 14.04 1.78
N THR A 426 -13.25 13.54 1.73
CA THR A 426 -12.42 13.32 2.91
C THR A 426 -11.18 14.21 2.87
N PHE A 427 -11.02 15.01 3.92
CA PHE A 427 -9.87 15.89 4.11
C PHE A 427 -9.03 15.35 5.26
N ASN A 428 -7.89 14.74 4.92
CA ASN A 428 -6.93 14.25 5.89
C ASN A 428 -5.85 15.29 6.21
N SER A 429 -5.45 16.08 5.20
CA SER A 429 -4.40 17.08 5.34
C SER A 429 -4.37 18.07 4.16
N GLY A 430 -3.40 18.99 4.16
CA GLY A 430 -3.06 19.81 3.00
C GLY A 430 -4.04 20.91 2.63
N LYS A 431 -3.88 21.47 1.43
CA LYS A 431 -4.74 22.52 0.90
C LYS A 431 -5.18 22.24 -0.54
N VAL A 432 -6.48 22.31 -0.82
CA VAL A 432 -7.02 22.30 -2.18
C VAL A 432 -7.16 23.74 -2.67
N ILE A 433 -6.38 24.14 -3.66
CA ILE A 433 -6.44 25.47 -4.29
C ILE A 433 -7.42 25.39 -5.47
N THR A 434 -8.52 26.14 -5.40
CA THR A 434 -9.53 26.05 -6.46
C THR A 434 -9.18 26.89 -7.69
N ASN A 435 -8.32 27.91 -7.56
CA ASN A 435 -7.86 28.75 -8.67
C ASN A 435 -9.01 29.25 -9.60
N GLY A 436 -10.09 29.72 -8.98
CA GLY A 436 -11.29 30.18 -9.70
C GLY A 436 -12.21 29.07 -10.24
N LYS A 437 -11.86 27.79 -10.04
CA LYS A 437 -12.70 26.64 -10.38
C LYS A 437 -13.79 26.40 -9.32
N ASN A 438 -14.87 25.77 -9.75
CA ASN A 438 -15.93 25.29 -8.88
C ASN A 438 -15.48 24.00 -8.19
N PHE A 439 -15.56 23.97 -6.87
CA PHE A 439 -15.41 22.77 -6.08
C PHE A 439 -16.70 22.55 -5.28
N ILE A 440 -17.40 21.46 -5.58
CA ILE A 440 -18.79 21.25 -5.13
C ILE A 440 -18.90 19.91 -4.39
N LEU A 441 -19.52 19.92 -3.22
CA LEU A 441 -19.91 18.72 -2.47
C LEU A 441 -21.43 18.52 -2.51
N GLY A 442 -21.85 17.32 -2.87
CA GLY A 442 -23.24 16.90 -2.99
C GLY A 442 -23.76 16.95 -4.42
N ARG A 443 -24.92 16.34 -4.64
CA ARG A 443 -25.59 16.25 -5.94
C ARG A 443 -26.87 17.06 -6.03
N ASP A 444 -27.70 16.99 -4.98
CA ASP A 444 -29.02 17.60 -4.94
C ASP A 444 -29.53 17.76 -3.49
N GLN A 445 -30.75 18.29 -3.32
CA GLN A 445 -31.37 18.52 -2.02
C GLN A 445 -31.66 17.26 -1.19
N ASN A 446 -31.60 16.06 -1.76
CA ASN A 446 -31.74 14.80 -1.04
C ASN A 446 -30.38 14.16 -0.75
N ASN A 447 -29.37 14.50 -1.56
CA ASN A 447 -28.01 13.96 -1.50
C ASN A 447 -26.99 15.10 -1.31
N PRO A 448 -26.88 15.69 -0.09
CA PRO A 448 -26.00 16.84 0.17
C PRO A 448 -24.50 16.49 0.22
N GLY A 449 -24.15 15.21 0.17
CA GLY A 449 -22.79 14.71 0.34
C GLY A 449 -22.28 14.79 1.79
N ASN A 450 -21.28 13.99 2.10
CA ASN A 450 -20.64 13.91 3.41
C ASN A 450 -19.23 14.51 3.34
N LEU A 451 -18.87 15.29 4.36
CA LEU A 451 -17.52 15.79 4.55
C LEU A 451 -16.92 15.12 5.78
N PHE A 452 -15.91 14.27 5.60
CA PHE A 452 -15.08 13.75 6.68
C PHE A 452 -13.86 14.64 6.84
N TYR A 453 -13.75 15.31 7.98
CA TYR A 453 -12.73 16.33 8.22
C TYR A 453 -11.78 15.92 9.34
N ASN A 454 -10.59 15.46 8.97
CA ASN A 454 -9.49 15.12 9.87
C ASN A 454 -8.38 16.19 9.86
N GLY A 455 -8.31 17.00 8.80
CA GLY A 455 -7.38 18.12 8.65
C GLY A 455 -7.30 18.66 7.22
N GLY A 456 -6.78 19.88 7.05
CA GLY A 456 -6.60 20.53 5.75
C GLY A 456 -7.63 21.61 5.44
N PHE A 457 -7.52 22.23 4.26
CA PHE A 457 -8.34 23.39 3.87
C PHE A 457 -8.60 23.50 2.36
N VAL A 458 -9.54 24.35 1.99
CA VAL A 458 -9.79 24.85 0.64
C VAL A 458 -9.34 26.31 0.58
N VAL A 459 -8.51 26.63 -0.41
CA VAL A 459 -8.11 28.01 -0.74
C VAL A 459 -8.87 28.43 -1.99
N GLY A 460 -9.95 29.18 -1.78
CA GLY A 460 -10.89 29.60 -2.82
C GLY A 460 -12.34 29.30 -2.43
N LYS A 461 -13.15 28.92 -3.41
CA LYS A 461 -14.61 28.72 -3.27
C LYS A 461 -14.95 27.26 -3.00
N LEU A 462 -15.75 27.01 -1.97
CA LEU A 462 -16.38 25.71 -1.75
C LEU A 462 -17.90 25.87 -1.81
N SER A 463 -18.54 25.09 -2.68
CA SER A 463 -19.99 24.95 -2.73
C SER A 463 -20.40 23.66 -2.03
N ARG A 464 -21.44 23.71 -1.21
CA ARG A 464 -22.05 22.51 -0.63
C ARG A 464 -23.55 22.52 -0.84
N TRP A 465 -24.10 21.35 -1.14
CA TRP A 465 -25.54 21.12 -1.08
C TRP A 465 -26.01 21.04 0.37
N VAL A 466 -27.19 21.59 0.61
CA VAL A 466 -27.92 21.57 1.87
C VAL A 466 -29.30 21.01 1.60
N LYS A 467 -29.70 20.00 2.38
CA LYS A 467 -31.01 19.38 2.24
C LYS A 467 -32.12 20.21 2.89
N LYS A 468 -33.35 20.03 2.39
CA LYS A 468 -34.56 20.45 3.11
C LYS A 468 -34.59 19.74 4.48
N GLY A 469 -35.00 20.43 5.54
CA GLY A 469 -35.05 19.84 6.88
C GLY A 469 -33.69 19.69 7.57
N GLN A 470 -32.64 20.36 7.08
CA GLN A 470 -31.32 20.33 7.74
C GLN A 470 -31.36 20.98 9.13
N ARG A 471 -30.95 20.22 10.17
CA ARG A 471 -30.66 20.68 11.54
C ARG A 471 -29.25 20.24 11.96
N ALA A 472 -28.26 20.57 11.15
CA ALA A 472 -26.88 20.19 11.44
C ALA A 472 -25.90 21.24 10.94
N MET A 473 -24.74 21.25 11.58
CA MET A 473 -23.60 22.09 11.25
C MET A 473 -23.09 21.76 9.84
N VAL A 474 -22.95 22.80 9.03
CA VAL A 474 -22.32 22.75 7.71
C VAL A 474 -20.98 23.45 7.80
N LEU A 475 -19.91 22.65 7.84
CA LEU A 475 -18.53 23.09 7.94
C LEU A 475 -17.94 23.46 6.56
N TYR A 476 -17.24 24.58 6.49
CA TYR A 476 -16.45 24.98 5.34
C TYR A 476 -14.99 25.17 5.79
N PRO A 477 -14.11 24.20 5.52
CA PRO A 477 -12.71 24.27 5.90
C PRO A 477 -11.96 25.21 4.95
N LEU A 478 -12.24 26.51 4.98
CA LEU A 478 -11.57 27.49 4.13
C LEU A 478 -10.27 28.00 4.76
N ALA A 479 -9.36 28.48 3.92
CA ALA A 479 -8.15 29.18 4.34
C ALA A 479 -7.65 30.15 3.25
N THR A 480 -6.79 31.07 3.64
CA THR A 480 -5.77 31.63 2.75
C THR A 480 -4.62 30.63 2.61
N LEU A 481 -3.55 30.99 1.90
CA LEU A 481 -2.35 30.13 1.85
C LEU A 481 -1.71 29.92 3.23
N THR A 482 -1.90 30.85 4.18
CA THR A 482 -1.19 30.86 5.46
C THR A 482 -2.09 30.79 6.69
N GLN A 483 -3.36 31.16 6.58
CA GLN A 483 -4.25 31.33 7.74
C GLN A 483 -5.62 30.71 7.48
N SER A 484 -6.20 30.08 8.48
CA SER A 484 -7.54 29.53 8.44
C SER A 484 -8.60 30.63 8.31
N ARG A 485 -9.64 30.31 7.55
CA ARG A 485 -10.83 31.12 7.33
C ARG A 485 -12.08 30.27 7.47
N MET A 486 -11.98 29.24 8.31
CA MET A 486 -13.02 28.24 8.53
C MET A 486 -14.35 28.92 8.86
N VAL A 487 -15.42 28.44 8.22
CA VAL A 487 -16.79 28.89 8.47
C VAL A 487 -17.62 27.70 8.92
N THR A 488 -18.45 27.91 9.93
CA THR A 488 -19.53 26.98 10.26
C THR A 488 -20.86 27.69 10.16
N VAL A 489 -21.77 27.11 9.38
CA VAL A 489 -23.19 27.50 9.32
C VAL A 489 -23.97 26.43 10.06
N ASP A 490 -24.56 26.79 11.20
CA ASP A 490 -25.32 25.86 12.03
C ASP A 490 -26.81 26.21 12.01
N PHE A 491 -27.60 25.42 11.30
CA PHE A 491 -29.04 25.64 11.15
C PHE A 491 -29.78 25.36 12.46
N SER A 492 -30.20 26.44 13.12
CA SER A 492 -31.00 26.40 14.35
C SER A 492 -32.48 26.11 14.09
N THR A 493 -32.97 26.42 12.88
CA THR A 493 -34.26 25.94 12.37
C THR A 493 -34.13 25.45 10.93
N GLU A 494 -35.03 24.55 10.54
CA GLU A 494 -34.94 23.82 9.27
C GLU A 494 -35.21 24.70 8.05
N PRO A 495 -34.36 24.62 7.01
CA PRO A 495 -34.70 25.14 5.68
C PRO A 495 -35.95 24.44 5.13
N THR A 496 -36.85 25.23 4.53
CA THR A 496 -38.08 24.73 3.90
C THR A 496 -37.85 24.23 2.48
N ALA A 497 -36.75 24.65 1.83
CA ALA A 497 -36.24 24.12 0.57
C ALA A 497 -34.72 23.93 0.66
N GLY A 498 -34.22 22.88 0.01
CA GLY A 498 -32.78 22.62 -0.11
C GLY A 498 -32.17 23.25 -1.36
N GLY A 499 -30.85 23.37 -1.39
CA GLY A 499 -30.11 24.03 -2.46
C GLY A 499 -28.63 24.10 -2.15
N THR A 500 -27.91 25.07 -2.70
CA THR A 500 -26.46 25.20 -2.49
C THR A 500 -26.12 26.45 -1.68
N ILE A 501 -25.07 26.34 -0.87
CA ILE A 501 -24.37 27.46 -0.24
C ILE A 501 -22.93 27.45 -0.74
N VAL A 502 -22.49 28.58 -1.27
CA VAL A 502 -21.12 28.83 -1.71
C VAL A 502 -20.45 29.78 -0.73
N VAL A 503 -19.28 29.39 -0.22
CA VAL A 503 -18.49 30.21 0.71
C VAL A 503 -17.12 30.49 0.10
N GLU A 504 -16.69 31.74 0.20
CA GLU A 504 -15.36 32.21 -0.15
C GLU A 504 -14.87 33.23 0.88
N PHE A 505 -13.57 33.26 1.15
CA PHE A 505 -12.94 34.38 1.84
C PHE A 505 -12.28 35.31 0.81
N ILE A 506 -12.57 36.60 0.90
CA ILE A 506 -12.02 37.63 0.04
C ILE A 506 -11.05 38.49 0.87
N SER A 507 -9.76 38.42 0.53
CA SER A 507 -8.68 39.19 1.16
C SER A 507 -8.65 40.64 0.64
N ASN A 508 -9.73 41.38 0.87
CA ASN A 508 -9.85 42.78 0.52
C ASN A 508 -10.70 43.51 1.55
N ASP A 509 -10.49 44.82 1.71
CA ASP A 509 -11.30 45.63 2.62
C ASP A 509 -12.81 45.44 2.30
N PRO A 510 -13.66 45.09 3.28
CA PRO A 510 -15.10 44.95 3.08
C PRO A 510 -15.81 46.25 2.67
N GLY A 511 -15.18 47.42 2.83
CA GLY A 511 -15.72 48.72 2.47
C GLY A 511 -16.94 49.06 3.32
N ILE A 512 -16.82 48.95 4.64
CA ILE A 512 -17.94 49.23 5.54
C ILE A 512 -18.12 50.75 5.63
N ASN A 513 -19.24 51.21 5.08
CA ASN A 513 -19.68 52.60 5.15
C ASN A 513 -20.78 52.72 6.22
N GLY A 514 -20.76 53.81 7.00
CA GLY A 514 -21.69 54.08 8.10
C GLY A 514 -21.19 53.64 9.49
N GLY A 515 -21.90 54.09 10.54
CA GLY A 515 -21.59 53.80 11.95
C GLY A 515 -21.11 55.03 12.74
N PRO A 516 -20.87 54.91 14.07
CA PRO A 516 -20.75 53.68 14.86
C PRO A 516 -22.08 52.93 15.04
N TYR A 517 -22.01 51.61 15.11
CA TYR A 517 -23.16 50.75 15.36
C TYR A 517 -23.20 50.33 16.83
N PHE A 518 -24.38 50.06 17.38
CA PHE A 518 -24.53 49.57 18.75
C PHE A 518 -25.17 48.18 18.75
N ASP A 519 -24.45 47.20 19.29
CA ASP A 519 -24.88 45.81 19.40
C ASP A 519 -25.04 45.43 20.87
N SER A 520 -26.28 45.50 21.37
CA SER A 520 -26.63 45.16 22.76
C SER A 520 -25.78 45.90 23.80
N GLY A 521 -25.57 47.21 23.58
CA GLY A 521 -24.77 48.08 24.45
C GLY A 521 -23.26 48.08 24.14
N TYR A 522 -22.79 47.28 23.18
CA TYR A 522 -21.42 47.32 22.69
C TYR A 522 -21.32 48.23 21.46
N GLU A 523 -20.51 49.29 21.55
CA GLU A 523 -20.23 50.18 20.43
C GLU A 523 -19.23 49.52 19.45
N ILE A 524 -19.62 49.42 18.19
CA ILE A 524 -18.80 48.97 17.09
C ILE A 524 -18.33 50.20 16.31
N ASN A 525 -17.03 50.47 16.38
CA ASN A 525 -16.36 51.58 15.70
C ASN A 525 -15.07 51.15 14.97
N ARG A 526 -14.75 49.84 15.00
CA ARG A 526 -13.64 49.22 14.27
C ARG A 526 -14.12 48.01 13.47
N TYR A 527 -13.44 47.73 12.37
CA TYR A 527 -13.63 46.53 11.56
C TYR A 527 -12.30 45.97 11.07
N ALA A 528 -12.30 44.70 10.65
CA ALA A 528 -11.13 44.08 10.04
C ALA A 528 -11.08 44.36 8.53
N ALA A 529 -10.10 45.14 8.09
CA ALA A 529 -9.85 45.48 6.69
C ALA A 529 -9.10 44.35 5.94
N GLU A 530 -8.61 43.33 6.64
CA GLU A 530 -7.89 42.19 6.08
C GLU A 530 -8.75 41.32 5.15
N GLY A 531 -10.07 41.33 5.34
CA GLY A 531 -10.98 40.58 4.47
C GLY A 531 -12.34 40.29 5.07
N TYR A 532 -13.16 39.63 4.26
CA TYR A 532 -14.53 39.25 4.59
C TYR A 532 -14.92 37.92 3.96
N TRP A 533 -15.96 37.29 4.50
CA TRP A 533 -16.57 36.10 3.91
C TRP A 533 -17.71 36.50 3.00
N ASN A 534 -17.70 36.00 1.78
CA ASN A 534 -18.83 36.11 0.87
C ASN A 534 -19.55 34.77 0.84
N ILE A 535 -20.82 34.78 1.26
CA ILE A 535 -21.67 33.59 1.28
C ILE A 535 -22.88 33.85 0.40
N THR A 536 -23.01 33.06 -0.65
CA THR A 536 -24.16 33.11 -1.55
C THR A 536 -24.94 31.81 -1.49
N GLN A 537 -26.23 31.88 -1.75
CA GLN A 537 -27.11 30.71 -1.78
C GLN A 537 -27.87 30.64 -3.09
N SER A 538 -28.25 29.42 -3.49
CA SER A 538 -29.17 29.17 -4.60
C SER A 538 -30.13 28.06 -4.23
N GLY A 539 -31.44 28.25 -4.44
CA GLY A 539 -32.49 27.26 -4.16
C GLY A 539 -32.89 27.09 -2.68
N ILE A 540 -32.06 27.55 -1.73
CA ILE A 540 -32.36 27.47 -0.29
C ILE A 540 -33.35 28.58 0.10
N THR A 541 -34.39 28.19 0.84
CA THR A 541 -35.35 29.11 1.44
C THR A 541 -35.71 28.69 2.86
N GLY A 542 -36.06 29.67 3.69
CA GLY A 542 -36.43 29.42 5.09
C GLY A 542 -35.24 29.00 5.96
N GLY A 543 -35.54 28.65 7.21
CA GLY A 543 -34.54 28.33 8.21
C GLY A 543 -33.86 29.56 8.81
N SER A 544 -33.32 29.37 10.01
CA SER A 544 -32.47 30.30 10.73
C SER A 544 -31.19 29.59 11.10
N TYR A 545 -30.09 30.31 11.21
CA TYR A 545 -28.80 29.72 11.53
C TYR A 545 -27.97 30.60 12.46
N SER A 546 -26.97 30.00 13.07
CA SER A 546 -25.83 30.69 13.65
C SER A 546 -24.61 30.52 12.74
N ILE A 547 -23.74 31.53 12.73
CA ILE A 547 -22.51 31.52 11.95
C ILE A 547 -21.32 31.69 12.89
N SER A 548 -20.28 30.90 12.64
CA SER A 548 -18.97 31.03 13.27
C SER A 548 -17.92 31.32 12.20
N LEU A 549 -17.12 32.38 12.39
CA LEU A 549 -16.11 32.85 11.44
C LEU A 549 -14.75 32.85 12.11
N ASN A 550 -13.81 32.05 11.57
CA ASN A 550 -12.45 31.98 12.09
C ASN A 550 -11.57 33.08 11.48
N ALA A 551 -11.05 33.97 12.31
CA ALA A 551 -10.30 35.16 11.90
C ALA A 551 -8.80 35.04 12.26
N GLU A 552 -8.20 33.88 11.99
CA GLU A 552 -6.80 33.61 12.33
C GLU A 552 -5.86 34.71 11.79
N GLY A 553 -5.08 35.29 12.70
CA GLY A 553 -4.08 36.32 12.38
C GLY A 553 -4.64 37.68 11.96
N PHE A 554 -5.92 37.98 12.21
CA PHE A 554 -6.45 39.35 12.07
C PHE A 554 -5.79 40.28 13.11
N ALA A 555 -5.33 41.45 12.68
CA ALA A 555 -4.63 42.40 13.53
C ALA A 555 -5.60 43.11 14.48
N GLY A 556 -5.12 43.45 15.68
CA GLY A 556 -5.89 44.22 16.65
C GLY A 556 -6.92 43.41 17.45
N VAL A 557 -6.99 42.08 17.28
CA VAL A 557 -7.79 41.22 18.16
C VAL A 557 -7.12 41.15 19.53
N GLN A 558 -7.86 41.45 20.59
CA GLN A 558 -7.40 41.33 21.99
C GLN A 558 -8.40 40.55 22.85
N ASN A 559 -9.69 40.66 22.56
CA ASN A 559 -10.75 39.92 23.25
C ASN A 559 -11.64 39.16 22.23
N PRO A 560 -11.34 37.88 21.97
CA PRO A 560 -12.11 37.06 21.03
C PRO A 560 -13.60 36.94 21.37
N SER A 561 -13.95 36.91 22.67
CA SER A 561 -15.35 36.80 23.12
C SER A 561 -16.20 38.00 22.69
N GLU A 562 -15.57 39.17 22.51
CA GLU A 562 -16.23 40.42 22.18
C GLU A 562 -16.21 40.75 20.67
N LEU A 563 -15.61 39.91 19.83
CA LEU A 563 -15.65 40.13 18.38
C LEU A 563 -17.09 40.10 17.86
N ARG A 564 -17.40 41.06 16.99
CA ARG A 564 -18.70 41.22 16.34
C ARG A 564 -18.63 40.78 14.89
N ILE A 565 -19.78 40.41 14.35
CA ILE A 565 -19.96 40.07 12.94
C ILE A 565 -20.97 41.07 12.37
N MET A 566 -20.61 41.77 11.31
CA MET A 566 -21.52 42.62 10.56
C MET A 566 -21.87 41.95 9.24
N GLN A 567 -23.11 42.13 8.78
CA GLN A 567 -23.60 41.51 7.55
C GLN A 567 -24.05 42.57 6.54
N LYS A 568 -23.58 42.46 5.28
CA LYS A 568 -24.19 43.14 4.14
C LYS A 568 -24.94 42.11 3.28
N LEU A 569 -26.26 42.20 3.26
CA LEU A 569 -27.09 41.30 2.47
C LEU A 569 -26.81 41.47 0.97
N THR A 570 -26.95 40.39 0.21
CA THR A 570 -26.80 40.45 -1.25
C THR A 570 -27.75 41.49 -1.86
N GLY A 571 -27.20 42.44 -2.62
CA GLY A 571 -27.96 43.52 -3.26
C GLY A 571 -28.28 44.72 -2.37
N GLN A 572 -27.87 44.72 -1.09
CA GLN A 572 -28.02 45.88 -0.21
C GLN A 572 -26.74 46.74 -0.19
N PRO A 573 -26.86 48.07 -0.07
CA PRO A 573 -25.71 48.98 -0.10
C PRO A 573 -24.89 48.97 1.20
N GLU A 574 -25.52 48.68 2.33
CA GLU A 574 -24.95 48.91 3.67
C GLU A 574 -24.84 47.65 4.53
N PHE A 575 -23.91 47.68 5.48
CA PHE A 575 -23.79 46.66 6.52
C PHE A 575 -24.83 46.87 7.62
N THR A 576 -25.27 45.77 8.20
CA THR A 576 -26.31 45.72 9.24
C THR A 576 -25.92 44.73 10.34
N LEU A 577 -26.58 44.84 11.50
CA LEU A 577 -26.45 43.92 12.62
C LEU A 577 -27.68 43.00 12.70
N THR A 578 -27.86 42.13 11.70
CA THR A 578 -28.90 41.10 11.74
C THR A 578 -28.58 40.04 12.80
N GLY A 579 -29.63 39.43 13.38
CA GLY A 579 -29.48 38.42 14.41
C GLY A 579 -29.00 38.98 15.75
N THR A 580 -28.37 38.13 16.56
CA THR A 580 -27.89 38.46 17.91
C THR A 580 -26.46 38.01 18.09
N HIS A 581 -25.64 38.82 18.76
CA HIS A 581 -24.29 38.43 19.15
C HIS A 581 -24.29 37.15 19.99
N ILE A 582 -23.32 36.27 19.71
CA ILE A 582 -22.95 35.14 20.53
C ILE A 582 -21.48 35.35 20.88
N GLU A 583 -21.09 35.11 22.13
CA GLU A 583 -19.69 35.23 22.55
C GLU A 583 -18.77 34.44 21.62
N GLY A 584 -17.75 35.12 21.11
CA GLY A 584 -16.69 34.47 20.35
C GLY A 584 -15.87 33.50 21.20
N SER A 585 -15.00 32.74 20.54
CA SER A 585 -14.13 31.75 21.18
C SER A 585 -12.73 31.77 20.56
N GLY A 586 -11.84 30.90 21.04
CA GLY A 586 -10.47 30.76 20.53
C GLY A 586 -9.48 31.69 21.25
N THR A 587 -8.31 31.85 20.64
CA THR A 587 -7.21 32.66 21.19
C THR A 587 -7.09 33.98 20.45
N ILE A 588 -6.22 34.88 20.92
CA ILE A 588 -5.90 36.13 20.22
C ILE A 588 -5.33 35.86 18.81
N SER A 589 -4.48 34.84 18.66
CA SER A 589 -3.88 34.49 17.37
C SER A 589 -4.83 33.71 16.45
N ASN A 590 -5.80 32.97 17.03
CA ASN A 590 -6.76 32.16 16.29
C ASN A 590 -8.20 32.35 16.84
N PRO A 591 -8.78 33.55 16.67
CA PRO A 591 -10.09 33.87 17.20
C PRO A 591 -11.23 33.38 16.31
N THR A 592 -12.39 33.13 16.92
CA THR A 592 -13.63 32.80 16.19
C THR A 592 -14.76 33.69 16.68
N ALA A 593 -15.30 34.54 15.80
CA ALA A 593 -16.47 35.35 16.10
C ALA A 593 -17.76 34.55 15.84
N LYS A 594 -18.84 34.85 16.57
CA LYS A 594 -20.11 34.14 16.46
C LYS A 594 -21.33 35.08 16.44
N ARG A 595 -22.38 34.67 15.74
CA ARG A 595 -23.67 35.38 15.66
C ARG A 595 -24.80 34.39 15.39
N GLY A 596 -25.92 34.54 16.07
CA GLY A 596 -27.09 33.66 15.95
C GLY A 596 -28.32 34.36 15.38
N GLY A 597 -29.34 33.57 15.03
CA GLY A 597 -30.65 34.09 14.61
C GLY A 597 -30.66 34.73 13.22
N MET A 598 -29.73 34.34 12.34
CA MET A 598 -29.63 34.88 10.98
C MET A 598 -30.55 34.12 10.03
N THR A 599 -31.14 34.80 9.04
CA THR A 599 -32.13 34.19 8.10
C THR A 599 -31.80 34.35 6.62
N SER A 600 -30.77 35.12 6.29
CA SER A 600 -30.36 35.42 4.91
C SER A 600 -28.84 35.42 4.83
N PHE A 601 -28.27 35.05 3.68
CA PHE A 601 -26.81 35.11 3.46
C PHE A 601 -26.36 36.40 2.76
N GLY A 602 -25.06 36.65 2.76
CA GLY A 602 -24.44 37.82 2.14
C GLY A 602 -22.95 37.90 2.45
N MET A 603 -22.45 39.13 2.57
CA MET A 603 -21.09 39.41 3.01
C MET A 603 -21.01 39.53 4.53
N TYR A 604 -19.96 38.99 5.15
CA TYR A 604 -19.72 39.03 6.58
C TYR A 604 -18.33 39.57 6.90
N ALA A 605 -18.26 40.58 7.75
CA ALA A 605 -17.02 41.20 8.20
C ALA A 605 -16.88 41.10 9.73
N ILE A 606 -15.65 41.01 10.21
CA ILE A 606 -15.33 41.07 11.64
C ILE A 606 -15.30 42.53 12.08
N ALA A 607 -15.87 42.81 13.24
CA ALA A 607 -15.97 44.13 13.81
C ALA A 607 -15.71 44.14 15.32
N GLY A 608 -15.44 45.32 15.86
CA GLY A 608 -15.09 45.49 17.27
C GLY A 608 -15.10 46.95 17.72
N ASN A 609 -14.59 47.15 18.93
CA ASN A 609 -14.43 48.46 19.55
C ASN A 609 -12.95 48.81 19.66
N SER A 610 -12.60 50.07 19.40
CA SER A 610 -11.24 50.60 19.49
C SER A 610 -10.52 50.37 20.82
N SER A 611 -11.24 50.22 21.93
CA SER A 611 -10.68 49.96 23.26
C SER A 611 -10.56 48.47 23.63
N ARG A 612 -11.27 47.58 22.91
CA ARG A 612 -11.37 46.14 23.27
C ARG A 612 -10.80 45.23 22.19
N ASN A 613 -10.90 45.65 20.93
CA ASN A 613 -10.40 45.00 19.74
C ASN A 613 -10.06 46.12 18.73
N PRO A 614 -8.88 46.78 18.84
CA PRO A 614 -8.43 47.85 17.95
C PRO A 614 -8.08 47.32 16.54
N LEU A 615 -9.08 46.80 15.82
CA LEU A 615 -8.94 46.37 14.44
C LEU A 615 -8.53 47.55 13.54
N ASN A 616 -7.92 47.24 12.40
CA ASN A 616 -7.27 48.22 11.51
C ASN A 616 -8.23 49.11 10.69
N GLY A 617 -9.48 48.71 10.49
CA GLY A 617 -10.51 49.47 9.82
C GLY A 617 -11.26 50.40 10.79
N ALA A 618 -11.50 51.64 10.39
CA ALA A 618 -12.26 52.62 11.16
C ALA A 618 -13.58 52.94 10.43
N LEU A 619 -14.69 52.98 11.15
CA LEU A 619 -15.97 53.41 10.55
C LEU A 619 -15.93 54.94 10.29
N PRO A 620 -16.34 55.41 9.10
CA PRO A 620 -16.22 56.82 8.71
C PRO A 620 -17.13 57.78 9.51
N VAL A 621 -16.72 59.05 9.57
CA VAL A 621 -17.42 60.16 10.24
C VAL A 621 -18.55 60.71 9.37
N GLU A 622 -19.75 60.88 9.92
CA GLU A 622 -20.91 61.49 9.24
C GLU A 622 -21.15 62.94 9.71
N LEU A 623 -21.34 63.87 8.76
CA LEU A 623 -21.60 65.30 9.01
C LEU A 623 -23.10 65.52 9.27
N ILE A 624 -23.49 65.96 10.47
CA ILE A 624 -24.89 66.28 10.82
C ILE A 624 -25.30 67.63 10.25
N SER A 625 -24.44 68.63 10.34
CA SER A 625 -24.73 69.97 9.86
C SER A 625 -23.47 70.69 9.41
N PHE A 626 -23.62 71.56 8.41
CA PHE A 626 -22.61 72.51 7.98
C PHE A 626 -23.32 73.79 7.53
N THR A 627 -23.16 74.85 8.30
CA THR A 627 -23.85 76.13 8.11
C THR A 627 -22.85 77.26 8.19
N SER A 628 -23.16 78.38 7.54
CA SER A 628 -22.35 79.60 7.60
C SER A 628 -23.20 80.78 8.05
N SER A 629 -22.58 81.71 8.76
CA SER A 629 -23.16 83.01 9.07
C SER A 629 -22.16 84.11 8.79
N VAL A 630 -22.60 85.18 8.14
CA VAL A 630 -21.77 86.34 7.81
C VAL A 630 -22.13 87.50 8.72
N LYS A 631 -21.12 88.10 9.36
CA LYS A 631 -21.27 89.35 10.11
C LYS A 631 -20.09 90.27 9.79
N ASP A 632 -20.41 91.50 9.37
CA ASP A 632 -19.43 92.46 8.85
C ASP A 632 -18.58 91.85 7.70
N ASN A 633 -17.26 91.75 7.89
CA ASN A 633 -16.32 91.16 6.92
C ASN A 633 -15.83 89.75 7.34
N GLU A 634 -16.52 89.06 8.25
CA GLU A 634 -16.14 87.75 8.77
C GLU A 634 -17.19 86.67 8.48
N VAL A 635 -16.74 85.47 8.07
CA VAL A 635 -17.58 84.29 7.85
C VAL A 635 -17.33 83.29 8.97
N THR A 636 -18.33 83.03 9.81
CA THR A 636 -18.28 81.95 10.79
C THR A 636 -18.89 80.69 10.20
N LEU A 637 -18.14 79.60 10.22
CA LEU A 637 -18.60 78.28 9.81
C LEU A 637 -18.94 77.46 11.06
N ASN A 638 -20.15 76.93 11.12
CA ASN A 638 -20.61 76.06 12.19
C ASN A 638 -20.92 74.69 11.60
N TRP A 639 -20.24 73.66 12.09
CA TRP A 639 -20.55 72.29 11.72
C TRP A 639 -20.75 71.43 12.96
N SER A 640 -21.49 70.35 12.76
CA SER A 640 -21.65 69.28 13.73
C SER A 640 -21.49 67.98 12.99
N THR A 641 -20.73 67.08 13.56
CA THR A 641 -20.68 65.68 13.14
C THR A 641 -21.53 64.84 14.07
N ALA A 642 -21.99 63.70 13.56
CA ALA A 642 -22.60 62.68 14.41
C ALA A 642 -21.57 62.11 15.38
N TRP A 643 -20.33 61.94 14.89
CA TRP A 643 -19.21 61.37 15.64
C TRP A 643 -17.88 61.87 15.08
N GLU A 644 -16.87 62.05 15.92
CA GLU A 644 -15.52 62.51 15.53
C GLU A 644 -14.45 61.56 16.10
N ILE A 645 -14.21 60.43 15.44
CA ILE A 645 -13.14 59.49 15.80
C ILE A 645 -12.31 59.18 14.54
N ASN A 646 -10.97 59.18 14.67
CA ASN A 646 -10.01 59.05 13.56
C ASN A 646 -10.12 60.13 12.46
N ASN A 647 -10.64 61.31 12.81
CA ASN A 647 -10.56 62.48 11.95
C ASN A 647 -9.25 63.23 12.22
N SER A 648 -8.41 63.44 11.19
CA SER A 648 -7.21 64.28 11.31
C SER A 648 -7.55 65.78 11.39
N GLY A 649 -8.77 66.15 11.01
CA GLY A 649 -9.26 67.52 10.94
C GLY A 649 -10.17 67.72 9.73
N PHE A 650 -10.88 68.85 9.68
CA PHE A 650 -11.68 69.23 8.52
C PHE A 650 -10.91 70.25 7.69
N GLU A 651 -10.76 69.99 6.40
CA GLU A 651 -10.22 70.97 5.46
C GLU A 651 -11.38 71.74 4.81
N ILE A 652 -11.36 73.06 4.98
CA ILE A 652 -12.37 73.96 4.45
C ILE A 652 -11.83 74.60 3.18
N TYR A 653 -12.46 74.28 2.05
CA TYR A 653 -12.16 74.87 0.76
C TYR A 653 -13.16 76.00 0.48
N ARG A 654 -12.64 77.13 0.01
CA ARG A 654 -13.41 78.31 -0.38
C ARG A 654 -13.95 78.21 -1.79
#